data_AF-A0A1Q9CAQ5-F1
#
_entry.id   AF-A0A1Q9CAQ5-F1
#
_cell.length_a   1.000
_cell.length_b   1.000
_cell.length_c   1.000
_cell.angle_alpha   90.00
_cell.angle_beta   90.00
_cell.angle_gamma   90.00
#
_symmetry.space_group_name_H-M   'P 1'
#
loop_
_entity.id
_entity.type
_entity.pdbx_description
1 polymer ?
#
loop_
_entity_poly.entity_id
_entity_poly.type
_entity_poly.pdbx_seq_one_letter_code
_entity_poly.pdbx_strand_id
1 'polypeptide(L)'
;MMISAIASRSVLARAEAVNGKRYPSTDRSSSLEDDFRKGRSLCRKIEQMEAKVEVFDAEVLAERLALLGSGRIHTPMLKPGQAAVAAHTQILPTTISRHGASFKCVPMANIHPACKPVSGDFHVLNVVVKEHVTKSFNALLTCNIKVPYMKAVNLEGPPRANRKEAVKDGMELGKKFLAEGEAGARSVCLKLKKTRWTPQQLSAVDEKDLYTNHPLPGFRDNQELLSKEEALVPPGEGWMRHSPTMLVHPQSQVFFFQTGEKAGSYVRRGTSAEWQDIDPPHTPQEYDLLVRAGSASSSRRGAKLDRAVILNDVTKIARLALKLPLSFVDRPASAFALFYGVRNADAAQWCAENFHKKLLPRLAEKIHVFTTEDLQGVLEATLRDLDGELLSGPGSACSPYSGCSALLALLLGNRLVMSGVGDCRVVLLEGEGKAASATPLLEKAAGLEESEEQQRFWKAGGMVSNGLLYHQQPEQLDDVHRILSAPNVFDVLLADSEEIDEKQVKAAYRRWALRVHPDKQTGAECDADRRAFGLAFARLEESREKLEAMIAEDVESCRELRRVLRAEVATRAGAAALLGVDKAAATDSIIEEVAKEAERAAKELKRKISKMEVVAPDFRQAEAICDEAVKTVSRPMAAEALPRSEALLREGAQSSRALGLRDLRFPRPLVLMEPKSVSYMLSTNASVRFALLCGATASLSDESLTRAAAAHSRRPKASVLVFNALSDASTPSSPVANASSASVCISVRRSGKAETSAAKRQKTGSSDTVRVRHILLRHQQVRQADPMLRRDPGRALPDAEELALKTLETLLKTPNQFPKLCRELSDCQSGDQPGQLCGDLGWLVKGQTEAVLDEAVFALNVNEFSDVLAGSRGLHIIHLRVVALAFMNGFDFSEMPVAVHRATVAGRDLQFWAAARQADLPLEMEEVSEVSKLLPEDFNDDNILNSMCACIFDTVPALCWRLSREAFAGKALELGSGMGLPGLRSSAHPIRFQGVLRLLQLNVDLNGLQGRAEVKELRWEDRPVWLTGFDLVIGSDILYEIAGFQLFEAASCALRPGGRLVLANTIRGASVGVAAIQQHAASAGLCLIGCVDAAVGEVAVFEFQKLDPVVPSWEHSSREAKHADCRRL
;
A
#
# COMPACT_ATOMS: atom_id res chain seq x y z
N MET A 1 10.74 -31.47 18.48
CA MET A 1 10.14 -32.81 18.29
C MET A 1 9.18 -32.94 17.10
N MET A 2 8.70 -31.86 16.44
CA MET A 2 7.79 -32.00 15.27
C MET A 2 8.46 -32.34 13.93
N ILE A 3 9.80 -32.38 13.86
CA ILE A 3 10.55 -32.68 12.63
C ILE A 3 10.72 -34.20 12.41
N SER A 4 10.59 -35.02 13.46
CA SER A 4 10.69 -36.48 13.35
C SER A 4 9.46 -37.15 12.71
N ALA A 5 8.34 -36.43 12.52
CA ALA A 5 7.08 -36.99 12.02
C ALA A 5 6.93 -36.88 10.48
N ILE A 6 7.76 -36.06 9.82
CA ILE A 6 7.67 -35.82 8.37
C ILE A 6 8.66 -36.72 7.59
N ALA A 7 9.83 -37.04 8.17
CA ALA A 7 10.79 -37.96 7.58
C ALA A 7 10.31 -39.43 7.54
N SER A 8 9.40 -39.84 8.44
CA SER A 8 8.94 -41.23 8.53
C SER A 8 7.82 -41.60 7.55
N ARG A 9 7.22 -40.64 6.82
CA ARG A 9 6.12 -40.91 5.87
C ARG A 9 6.57 -41.13 4.42
N SER A 10 7.76 -40.67 4.04
CA SER A 10 8.35 -40.91 2.71
C SER A 10 9.05 -42.27 2.58
N VAL A 11 9.34 -42.95 3.69
CA VAL A 11 10.03 -44.27 3.72
C VAL A 11 9.03 -45.45 3.76
N LEU A 12 7.85 -45.27 4.38
CA LEU A 12 6.85 -46.34 4.51
C LEU A 12 5.96 -46.54 3.27
N ALA A 13 5.84 -45.54 2.38
CA ALA A 13 5.04 -45.64 1.14
C ALA A 13 5.77 -46.33 -0.04
N ARG A 14 6.96 -46.92 0.20
CA ARG A 14 7.76 -47.63 -0.82
C ARG A 14 8.08 -49.09 -0.45
N ALA A 15 7.45 -49.62 0.61
CA ALA A 15 7.72 -50.96 1.13
C ALA A 15 6.59 -51.99 0.89
N GLU A 16 5.46 -51.60 0.28
CA GLU A 16 4.32 -52.49 -0.03
C GLU A 16 4.13 -52.71 -1.55
N ALA A 17 5.23 -53.01 -2.25
CA ALA A 17 5.19 -53.68 -3.55
C ALA A 17 6.50 -54.46 -3.78
N VAL A 18 6.39 -55.63 -4.44
CA VAL A 18 7.47 -56.59 -4.73
C VAL A 18 7.99 -57.37 -3.53
N ASN A 19 7.35 -58.52 -3.32
CA ASN A 19 7.80 -59.57 -2.41
C ASN A 19 8.79 -60.52 -3.12
N GLY A 20 9.89 -60.89 -2.46
CA GLY A 20 10.64 -62.13 -2.78
C GLY A 20 12.02 -62.03 -3.47
N LYS A 21 13.09 -61.96 -2.66
CA LYS A 21 14.23 -62.93 -2.65
C LYS A 21 15.18 -62.67 -1.47
N ARG A 22 15.98 -63.68 -1.10
CA ARG A 22 16.77 -63.75 0.16
C ARG A 22 18.28 -63.50 -0.04
N TYR A 23 18.90 -62.80 0.92
CA TYR A 23 20.33 -62.83 1.33
C TYR A 23 21.43 -62.40 0.33
N PRO A 24 22.67 -62.06 0.77
CA PRO A 24 23.13 -61.64 2.11
C PRO A 24 23.96 -60.32 2.12
N SER A 25 24.41 -59.94 3.32
CA SER A 25 25.37 -58.87 3.64
C SER A 25 26.82 -59.12 3.16
N THR A 26 27.55 -58.07 2.74
CA THR A 26 28.94 -57.75 3.17
C THR A 26 29.48 -56.46 2.51
N ASP A 27 30.40 -55.79 3.22
CA ASP A 27 31.32 -54.68 2.88
C ASP A 27 31.40 -54.09 1.46
N ARG A 28 31.57 -52.74 1.42
CA ARG A 28 32.72 -52.09 0.72
C ARG A 28 32.87 -50.60 1.04
N SER A 29 34.01 -50.25 1.65
CA SER A 29 34.52 -48.89 1.78
C SER A 29 35.41 -48.53 0.57
N SER A 30 34.82 -48.03 -0.53
CA SER A 30 35.61 -47.64 -1.72
C SER A 30 34.91 -46.68 -2.71
N SER A 31 34.22 -45.62 -2.24
CA SER A 31 33.48 -44.71 -3.14
C SER A 31 33.75 -43.21 -2.95
N LEU A 32 34.77 -42.81 -2.19
CA LEU A 32 35.06 -41.39 -1.90
C LEU A 32 36.23 -40.79 -2.71
N GLU A 33 37.09 -41.61 -3.32
CA GLU A 33 38.23 -41.12 -4.13
C GLU A 33 37.89 -40.92 -5.62
N ASP A 34 36.95 -41.70 -6.18
CA ASP A 34 36.56 -41.56 -7.60
C ASP A 34 35.77 -40.27 -7.88
N ASP A 35 34.95 -39.81 -6.94
CA ASP A 35 34.23 -38.53 -7.07
C ASP A 35 35.18 -37.33 -6.99
N PHE A 36 36.27 -37.43 -6.22
CA PHE A 36 37.32 -36.41 -6.16
C PHE A 36 38.15 -36.31 -7.45
N ARG A 37 38.26 -37.39 -8.23
CA ARG A 37 38.87 -37.37 -9.57
C ARG A 37 37.94 -36.76 -10.63
N LYS A 38 36.64 -37.05 -10.57
CA LYS A 38 35.65 -36.48 -11.52
C LYS A 38 35.55 -34.96 -11.39
N GLY A 39 35.59 -34.40 -10.16
CA GLY A 39 35.55 -32.96 -9.94
C GLY A 39 36.66 -32.16 -10.66
N ARG A 40 37.91 -32.67 -10.65
CA ARG A 40 39.05 -31.97 -11.28
C ARG A 40 39.03 -31.99 -12.81
N SER A 41 38.30 -32.94 -13.42
CA SER A 41 38.07 -32.99 -14.88
C SER A 41 37.10 -31.90 -15.35
N LEU A 42 36.18 -31.46 -14.48
CA LEU A 42 35.18 -30.47 -14.82
C LEU A 42 35.75 -29.04 -14.82
N CYS A 43 36.55 -28.68 -13.81
CA CYS A 43 37.19 -27.35 -13.73
C CYS A 43 38.10 -27.07 -14.95
N ARG A 44 38.90 -28.05 -15.38
CA ARG A 44 39.77 -27.90 -16.57
C ARG A 44 39.01 -27.78 -17.90
N LYS A 45 37.76 -28.26 -17.97
CA LYS A 45 36.91 -28.06 -19.15
C LYS A 45 36.28 -26.67 -19.18
N ILE A 46 36.01 -26.08 -18.01
CA ILE A 46 35.49 -24.70 -17.89
C ILE A 46 36.57 -23.70 -18.29
N GLU A 47 37.80 -23.85 -17.77
CA GLU A 47 38.96 -23.01 -18.14
C GLU A 47 39.35 -23.11 -19.63
N GLN A 48 38.95 -24.17 -20.34
CA GLN A 48 39.18 -24.32 -21.79
C GLN A 48 38.07 -23.76 -22.68
N MET A 49 36.91 -23.39 -22.12
CA MET A 49 35.81 -22.79 -22.91
C MET A 49 35.84 -21.26 -22.96
N GLU A 50 36.54 -20.59 -22.04
CA GLU A 50 36.67 -19.11 -22.03
C GLU A 50 37.67 -18.57 -23.07
N ALA A 51 38.34 -19.43 -23.84
CA ALA A 51 39.47 -19.06 -24.70
C ALA A 51 39.17 -18.90 -26.21
N LYS A 52 37.89 -18.84 -26.63
CA LYS A 52 37.53 -18.68 -28.06
C LYS A 52 36.25 -17.86 -28.30
N VAL A 53 36.38 -16.53 -28.33
CA VAL A 53 35.54 -15.64 -29.15
C VAL A 53 36.45 -14.56 -29.72
N GLU A 54 36.70 -14.60 -31.03
CA GLU A 54 37.38 -13.52 -31.78
C GLU A 54 36.37 -12.66 -32.56
N VAL A 55 36.88 -11.54 -33.06
CA VAL A 55 36.17 -10.33 -33.49
C VAL A 55 35.68 -10.39 -34.95
N PHE A 56 34.70 -9.53 -35.26
CA PHE A 56 34.27 -8.90 -36.53
C PHE A 56 32.76 -9.08 -36.79
N ASP A 57 31.99 -8.09 -37.29
CA ASP A 57 32.40 -6.77 -37.81
C ASP A 57 31.41 -5.63 -37.45
N ALA A 58 31.86 -4.38 -37.62
CA ALA A 58 31.21 -3.16 -37.13
C ALA A 58 30.76 -2.20 -38.26
N GLU A 59 29.97 -2.68 -39.23
CA GLU A 59 29.48 -1.85 -40.36
C GLU A 59 27.97 -1.55 -40.39
N VAL A 60 27.15 -2.16 -39.55
CA VAL A 60 25.67 -1.98 -39.60
C VAL A 60 25.16 -0.77 -38.79
N LEU A 61 26.01 -0.11 -38.00
CA LEU A 61 25.60 1.03 -37.17
C LEU A 61 25.62 2.40 -37.88
N ALA A 62 26.22 2.48 -39.08
CA ALA A 62 26.37 3.74 -39.82
C ALA A 62 25.12 4.15 -40.62
N GLU A 63 24.29 3.20 -41.08
CA GLU A 63 23.12 3.50 -41.93
C GLU A 63 21.89 4.02 -41.15
N ARG A 64 21.81 3.81 -39.83
CA ARG A 64 20.61 4.20 -39.04
C ARG A 64 20.60 5.63 -38.51
N LEU A 65 21.67 6.41 -38.69
CA LEU A 65 21.73 7.81 -38.24
C LEU A 65 21.48 8.85 -39.36
N ALA A 66 21.14 8.41 -40.58
CA ALA A 66 20.93 9.29 -41.73
C ALA A 66 19.44 9.60 -42.07
N LEU A 67 18.47 9.10 -41.28
CA LEU A 67 17.03 9.13 -41.62
C LEU A 67 16.14 9.99 -40.70
N LEU A 68 16.72 10.98 -40.01
CA LEU A 68 15.95 12.04 -39.33
C LEU A 68 16.26 13.42 -39.93
N GLY A 69 15.93 13.56 -41.22
CA GLY A 69 16.05 14.80 -41.98
C GLY A 69 14.88 15.04 -42.91
N SER A 70 14.24 16.21 -42.78
CA SER A 70 13.16 16.77 -43.60
C SER A 70 11.75 16.17 -43.45
N GLY A 71 10.76 17.06 -43.28
CA GLY A 71 9.35 16.71 -43.10
C GLY A 71 8.51 17.83 -42.46
N ARG A 72 8.29 18.93 -43.18
CA ARG A 72 7.26 19.93 -42.82
C ARG A 72 5.87 19.24 -42.94
N ILE A 73 4.83 19.64 -42.20
CA ILE A 73 3.79 20.59 -42.69
C ILE A 73 2.68 20.82 -41.60
N HIS A 74 2.13 22.05 -41.60
CA HIS A 74 0.87 22.57 -41.02
C HIS A 74 0.42 22.31 -39.56
N THR A 75 0.47 23.39 -38.77
CA THR A 75 -0.56 23.75 -37.77
C THR A 75 -1.55 24.79 -38.33
N PRO A 76 -2.87 24.68 -38.09
CA PRO A 76 -3.84 25.71 -38.45
C PRO A 76 -3.89 26.87 -37.42
N MET A 77 -4.44 28.01 -37.85
CA MET A 77 -4.39 29.30 -37.15
C MET A 77 -5.49 29.46 -36.08
N LEU A 78 -5.14 30.13 -34.97
CA LEU A 78 -6.07 31.00 -34.23
C LEU A 78 -5.40 32.36 -33.95
N LYS A 79 -6.19 33.44 -34.01
CA LYS A 79 -5.70 34.83 -34.08
C LYS A 79 -5.54 35.52 -32.71
N PRO A 80 -4.74 36.61 -32.63
CA PRO A 80 -4.20 37.13 -31.37
C PRO A 80 -4.95 38.33 -30.77
N GLY A 81 -4.65 38.66 -29.52
CA GLY A 81 -5.11 39.88 -28.84
C GLY A 81 -4.16 40.37 -27.74
N GLN A 82 -3.15 41.16 -28.13
CA GLN A 82 -2.38 42.14 -27.32
C GLN A 82 -1.59 41.57 -26.09
N ALA A 83 -0.25 41.42 -26.13
CA ALA A 83 0.81 42.47 -26.10
C ALA A 83 0.89 43.21 -24.74
N ALA A 84 2.05 43.43 -24.11
CA ALA A 84 3.47 43.07 -24.30
C ALA A 84 4.13 43.03 -22.88
N VAL A 85 5.40 42.76 -22.56
CA VAL A 85 6.75 43.07 -23.11
C VAL A 85 7.70 42.00 -22.49
N ALA A 86 8.51 41.24 -23.23
CA ALA A 86 9.98 41.40 -23.39
C ALA A 86 10.78 41.83 -22.12
N ALA A 87 12.00 41.40 -21.81
CA ALA A 87 12.92 40.33 -22.26
C ALA A 87 14.02 40.18 -21.15
N HIS A 88 15.17 39.50 -21.25
CA HIS A 88 15.87 38.76 -22.32
C HIS A 88 16.83 37.71 -21.70
N THR A 89 17.17 36.65 -22.42
CA THR A 89 18.26 35.69 -22.09
C THR A 89 19.65 36.32 -22.25
N GLN A 90 20.64 35.96 -21.40
CA GLN A 90 22.05 35.73 -21.81
C GLN A 90 22.93 35.06 -20.73
N ILE A 91 24.19 34.74 -21.09
CA ILE A 91 25.00 33.61 -20.59
C ILE A 91 26.46 34.05 -20.29
N LEU A 92 27.04 33.60 -19.15
CA LEU A 92 28.49 33.55 -18.77
C LEU A 92 29.26 34.91 -18.60
N PRO A 93 30.51 34.98 -18.03
CA PRO A 93 31.19 34.12 -17.03
C PRO A 93 31.98 34.86 -15.89
N THR A 94 32.38 34.11 -14.84
CA THR A 94 33.62 34.24 -13.98
C THR A 94 33.96 35.44 -13.05
N THR A 95 34.64 35.07 -11.94
CA THR A 95 35.67 35.78 -11.11
C THR A 95 35.34 36.71 -9.90
N ILE A 96 35.57 36.16 -8.70
CA ILE A 96 36.24 36.68 -7.48
C ILE A 96 36.16 38.18 -7.09
N SER A 97 35.59 38.47 -5.91
CA SER A 97 36.11 39.49 -4.95
C SER A 97 35.54 39.31 -3.52
N ARG A 98 36.16 39.95 -2.51
CA ARG A 98 35.91 39.83 -1.05
C ARG A 98 34.96 40.91 -0.49
N HIS A 99 34.56 40.73 0.78
CA HIS A 99 33.75 41.60 1.69
C HIS A 99 32.22 41.41 1.53
N GLY A 100 31.40 41.37 2.58
CA GLY A 100 31.68 41.32 4.03
C GLY A 100 30.44 41.74 4.85
N ALA A 101 30.03 40.97 5.88
CA ALA A 101 28.86 41.21 6.75
C ALA A 101 27.49 41.24 6.03
N SER A 102 26.31 41.03 6.65
CA SER A 102 25.91 40.39 7.92
C SER A 102 24.39 40.14 7.84
N PHE A 103 23.89 38.95 8.20
CA PHE A 103 22.44 38.71 8.34
C PHE A 103 22.04 38.38 9.79
N LYS A 104 20.92 38.96 10.21
CA LYS A 104 20.39 38.92 11.58
C LYS A 104 19.73 37.57 11.88
N CYS A 105 20.00 37.00 13.06
CA CYS A 105 19.22 35.89 13.63
C CYS A 105 18.55 36.32 14.94
N VAL A 106 17.25 36.06 15.06
CA VAL A 106 16.38 36.19 16.26
C VAL A 106 15.33 35.06 16.11
N PRO A 107 14.88 34.35 17.16
CA PRO A 107 15.54 33.09 17.52
C PRO A 107 14.58 31.89 17.71
N MET A 108 15.10 30.66 17.74
CA MET A 108 14.40 29.52 18.32
C MET A 108 15.00 29.13 19.68
N ALA A 109 14.16 29.21 20.70
CA ALA A 109 14.34 28.69 22.05
C ALA A 109 13.02 27.94 22.41
N ASN A 110 12.96 26.85 23.17
CA ASN A 110 13.96 26.15 23.98
C ASN A 110 13.75 24.62 23.89
N ILE A 111 14.84 23.86 23.97
CA ILE A 111 14.81 22.42 24.29
C ILE A 111 15.16 22.24 25.78
N HIS A 112 14.37 21.46 26.52
CA HIS A 112 14.64 21.04 27.90
C HIS A 112 14.35 19.52 28.07
N PRO A 113 14.73 18.86 29.17
CA PRO A 113 15.92 18.00 29.18
C PRO A 113 15.59 16.50 29.31
N ALA A 114 16.58 15.72 29.76
CA ALA A 114 16.52 14.31 30.16
C ALA A 114 16.49 13.27 29.01
N CYS A 115 17.68 12.91 28.54
CA CYS A 115 18.06 11.53 28.23
C CYS A 115 19.23 11.16 29.16
N LYS A 116 19.33 9.87 29.56
CA LYS A 116 20.57 9.31 30.14
C LYS A 116 21.66 9.27 29.05
N PRO A 117 22.95 9.30 29.39
CA PRO A 117 24.00 9.53 28.40
C PRO A 117 24.13 8.34 27.45
N VAL A 118 23.90 8.60 26.16
CA VAL A 118 24.55 7.86 25.08
C VAL A 118 25.97 8.41 25.00
N SER A 119 26.97 7.55 25.01
CA SER A 119 28.38 7.93 24.79
C SER A 119 28.56 8.34 23.33
N GLY A 120 28.32 9.62 23.03
CA GLY A 120 28.72 10.24 21.76
C GLY A 120 30.14 10.77 21.86
N ASP A 121 30.88 10.75 20.76
CA ASP A 121 32.24 11.27 20.73
C ASP A 121 32.26 12.80 20.91
N PHE A 122 33.15 13.27 21.77
CA PHE A 122 33.35 14.69 22.06
C PHE A 122 34.71 15.15 21.53
N HIS A 123 34.74 16.24 20.76
CA HIS A 123 35.98 16.69 20.14
C HIS A 123 36.85 17.57 21.06
N VAL A 124 36.30 18.64 21.65
CA VAL A 124 37.01 19.54 22.59
C VAL A 124 36.01 20.15 23.58
N LEU A 125 36.37 20.22 24.86
CA LEU A 125 35.71 21.06 25.87
C LEU A 125 36.57 22.31 26.14
N ASN A 126 35.94 23.48 26.12
CA ASN A 126 36.58 24.74 26.46
C ASN A 126 35.70 25.53 27.45
N VAL A 127 36.29 26.03 28.53
CA VAL A 127 35.61 26.89 29.52
C VAL A 127 36.43 28.14 29.75
N VAL A 128 35.82 29.30 29.51
CA VAL A 128 36.48 30.61 29.61
C VAL A 128 35.63 31.57 30.44
N VAL A 129 36.25 32.54 31.12
CA VAL A 129 35.53 33.64 31.76
C VAL A 129 35.42 34.81 30.80
N LYS A 130 34.18 35.27 30.58
CA LYS A 130 33.82 36.39 29.72
C LYS A 130 33.45 37.58 30.58
N GLU A 131 34.03 38.74 30.24
CA GLU A 131 33.75 40.02 30.90
C GLU A 131 32.71 40.80 30.07
N HIS A 132 31.69 41.32 30.74
CA HIS A 132 30.64 42.14 30.15
C HIS A 132 30.86 43.62 30.46
N VAL A 133 30.36 44.49 29.57
CA VAL A 133 30.50 45.96 29.61
C VAL A 133 30.10 46.59 30.96
N THR A 134 29.26 45.92 31.75
CA THR A 134 28.80 46.33 33.08
C THR A 134 29.76 45.97 34.24
N LYS A 135 31.02 45.59 33.97
CA LYS A 135 31.99 45.06 34.96
C LYS A 135 31.48 43.81 35.70
N SER A 136 30.81 42.92 34.96
CA SER A 136 30.39 41.61 35.46
C SER A 136 31.01 40.47 34.65
N PHE A 137 31.29 39.36 35.31
CA PHE A 137 32.00 38.21 34.76
C PHE A 137 31.07 36.99 34.74
N ASN A 138 31.07 36.21 33.67
CA ASN A 138 30.43 34.89 33.67
C ASN A 138 31.33 33.83 33.03
N ALA A 139 31.21 32.58 33.49
CA ALA A 139 31.80 31.44 32.79
C ALA A 139 31.00 31.13 31.53
N LEU A 140 31.69 30.84 30.44
CA LEU A 140 31.14 30.34 29.18
C LEU A 140 31.79 28.98 28.91
N LEU A 141 30.97 27.93 28.90
CA LEU A 141 31.35 26.59 28.46
C LEU A 141 30.96 26.43 26.99
N THR A 142 31.91 26.04 26.14
CA THR A 142 31.68 25.73 24.73
C THR A 142 32.23 24.34 24.39
N CYS A 143 31.46 23.56 23.63
CA CYS A 143 31.89 22.26 23.09
C CYS A 143 31.09 21.86 21.85
N ASN A 144 31.64 20.97 21.03
CA ASN A 144 30.96 20.35 19.89
C ASN A 144 30.72 18.87 20.17
N ILE A 145 29.46 18.44 20.09
CA ILE A 145 29.02 17.06 20.35
C ILE A 145 28.55 16.44 19.02
N LYS A 146 28.96 15.20 18.73
CA LYS A 146 28.62 14.49 17.49
C LYS A 146 27.51 13.45 17.72
N VAL A 147 26.25 13.80 17.48
CA VAL A 147 25.10 12.85 17.48
C VAL A 147 23.93 13.39 16.65
N PRO A 148 23.33 12.61 15.73
CA PRO A 148 23.95 12.16 14.47
C PRO A 148 24.45 13.30 13.55
N TYR A 149 24.33 14.56 13.97
CA TYR A 149 24.92 15.75 13.36
C TYR A 149 25.83 16.48 14.36
N MET A 150 26.67 17.40 13.87
CA MET A 150 27.48 18.27 14.74
C MET A 150 26.58 19.27 15.46
N LYS A 151 26.54 19.21 16.79
CA LYS A 151 25.81 20.16 17.64
C LYS A 151 26.79 20.96 18.51
N ALA A 152 26.87 22.26 18.29
CA ALA A 152 27.53 23.18 19.19
C ALA A 152 26.69 23.39 20.46
N VAL A 153 27.30 23.28 21.63
CA VAL A 153 26.69 23.55 22.93
C VAL A 153 27.45 24.70 23.57
N ASN A 154 26.74 25.80 23.80
CA ASN A 154 27.24 26.99 24.48
C ASN A 154 26.38 27.21 25.73
N LEU A 155 27.00 27.21 26.92
CA LEU A 155 26.32 27.42 28.20
C LEU A 155 27.01 28.53 28.98
N GLU A 156 26.28 29.61 29.25
CA GLU A 156 26.74 30.70 30.11
C GLU A 156 26.28 30.48 31.56
N GLY A 157 27.20 30.67 32.51
CA GLY A 157 26.95 30.73 33.94
C GLY A 157 26.33 32.06 34.39
N PRO A 158 25.98 32.20 35.68
CA PRO A 158 25.44 33.45 36.21
C PRO A 158 26.48 34.59 36.15
N PRO A 159 26.04 35.85 35.99
CA PRO A 159 26.93 37.00 36.12
C PRO A 159 27.35 37.18 37.59
N ARG A 160 28.65 37.38 37.80
CA ARG A 160 29.29 37.65 39.09
C ARG A 160 29.95 39.02 39.09
N ALA A 161 29.97 39.67 40.25
CA ALA A 161 30.71 40.92 40.44
C ALA A 161 32.23 40.68 40.59
N ASN A 162 32.62 39.46 40.97
CA ASN A 162 34.02 39.06 41.14
C ASN A 162 34.42 38.00 40.11
N ARG A 163 35.52 38.27 39.38
CA ARG A 163 36.07 37.35 38.37
C ARG A 163 36.37 35.96 38.94
N LYS A 164 36.89 35.86 40.17
CA LYS A 164 37.19 34.56 40.82
C LYS A 164 35.94 33.70 41.06
N GLU A 165 34.79 34.31 41.30
CA GLU A 165 33.52 33.58 41.44
C GLU A 165 33.09 32.99 40.08
N ALA A 166 33.26 33.75 39.00
CA ALA A 166 32.98 33.26 37.64
C ALA A 166 33.92 32.13 37.23
N VAL A 167 35.21 32.19 37.59
CA VAL A 167 36.15 31.06 37.39
C VAL A 167 35.65 29.81 38.11
N LYS A 168 35.23 29.94 39.38
CA LYS A 168 34.75 28.81 40.18
C LYS A 168 33.46 28.20 39.64
N ASP A 169 32.53 29.04 39.16
CA ASP A 169 31.33 28.60 38.43
C ASP A 169 31.72 27.80 37.17
N GLY A 170 32.74 28.25 36.43
CA GLY A 170 33.26 27.56 35.24
C GLY A 170 33.83 26.18 35.54
N MET A 171 34.60 26.03 36.63
CA MET A 171 35.12 24.73 37.07
C MET A 171 33.98 23.73 37.37
N GLU A 172 32.95 24.15 38.10
CA GLU A 172 31.82 23.27 38.42
C GLU A 172 30.97 22.93 37.18
N LEU A 173 30.78 23.88 36.25
CA LEU A 173 30.11 23.62 34.97
C LEU A 173 30.89 22.58 34.13
N GLY A 174 32.21 22.74 33.98
CA GLY A 174 33.05 21.80 33.25
C GLY A 174 33.08 20.40 33.87
N LYS A 175 33.24 20.32 35.20
CA LYS A 175 33.24 19.07 35.96
C LYS A 175 31.92 18.31 35.82
N LYS A 176 30.78 19.00 35.83
CA LYS A 176 29.46 18.39 35.66
C LYS A 176 29.07 18.11 34.22
N PHE A 177 29.62 18.86 33.26
CA PHE A 177 29.57 18.47 31.85
C PHE A 177 30.33 17.15 31.60
N LEU A 178 31.53 17.01 32.17
CA LEU A 178 32.34 15.79 32.09
C LEU A 178 31.62 14.55 32.67
N ALA A 179 30.90 14.70 33.79
CA ALA A 179 30.23 13.59 34.47
C ALA A 179 28.86 13.21 33.89
N GLU A 180 28.08 14.19 33.42
CA GLU A 180 26.63 14.05 33.13
C GLU A 180 26.20 14.69 31.79
N GLY A 181 27.15 15.17 30.98
CA GLY A 181 26.92 15.82 29.69
C GLY A 181 26.19 17.15 29.78
N GLU A 182 25.59 17.58 28.67
CA GLU A 182 24.83 18.85 28.57
C GLU A 182 23.73 18.97 29.63
N ALA A 183 23.07 17.85 29.97
CA ALA A 183 21.98 17.84 30.96
C ALA A 183 22.50 18.16 32.38
N GLY A 184 23.63 17.59 32.79
CA GLY A 184 24.27 17.88 34.07
C GLY A 184 24.75 19.33 34.19
N ALA A 185 25.41 19.84 33.15
CA ALA A 185 25.87 21.22 33.11
C ALA A 185 24.70 22.23 33.20
N ARG A 186 23.60 22.00 32.47
CA ARG A 186 22.37 22.81 32.56
C ARG A 186 21.74 22.77 33.96
N SER A 187 21.69 21.58 34.58
CA SER A 187 21.19 21.39 35.95
C SER A 187 21.99 22.21 36.98
N VAL A 188 23.32 22.24 36.82
CA VAL A 188 24.22 22.96 37.72
C VAL A 188 24.20 24.47 37.49
N CYS A 189 24.07 24.95 36.25
CA CYS A 189 23.90 26.39 35.98
C CYS A 189 22.71 27.00 36.76
N LEU A 190 21.58 26.27 36.88
CA LEU A 190 20.43 26.69 37.68
C LEU A 190 20.71 26.73 39.19
N LYS A 191 21.58 25.84 39.69
CA LYS A 191 22.02 25.86 41.10
C LYS A 191 22.97 27.03 41.37
N LEU A 192 23.96 27.25 40.50
CA LEU A 192 24.97 28.30 40.64
C LEU A 192 24.35 29.71 40.74
N LYS A 193 23.21 29.96 40.06
CA LYS A 193 22.41 31.18 40.20
C LYS A 193 21.98 31.50 41.65
N LYS A 194 21.85 30.49 42.51
CA LYS A 194 21.49 30.62 43.94
C LYS A 194 22.69 30.45 44.88
N THR A 195 23.82 29.93 44.38
CA THR A 195 25.05 29.73 45.16
C THR A 195 25.82 31.04 45.33
N ARG A 196 26.36 31.27 46.54
CA ARG A 196 27.43 32.24 46.80
C ARG A 196 28.63 31.49 47.35
N TRP A 197 29.82 31.83 46.84
CA TRP A 197 31.08 31.18 47.23
C TRP A 197 31.65 31.83 48.49
N THR A 198 32.22 31.02 49.40
CA THR A 198 32.89 31.58 50.59
C THR A 198 34.31 32.06 50.24
N PRO A 199 34.88 33.02 50.99
CA PRO A 199 36.24 33.52 50.72
C PRO A 199 37.31 32.41 50.68
N GLN A 200 37.20 31.39 51.54
CA GLN A 200 38.07 30.21 51.56
C GLN A 200 37.97 29.35 50.28
N GLN A 201 36.80 29.31 49.64
CA GLN A 201 36.60 28.59 48.38
C GLN A 201 37.12 29.38 47.16
N LEU A 202 37.33 30.69 47.30
CA LEU A 202 37.83 31.60 46.26
C LEU A 202 39.34 31.87 46.37
N SER A 203 39.96 31.63 47.53
CA SER A 203 41.41 31.75 47.72
C SER A 203 42.20 30.67 46.98
N ALA A 204 41.59 29.52 46.67
CA ALA A 204 42.20 28.36 46.02
C ALA A 204 41.72 28.16 44.56
N VAL A 205 41.61 29.24 43.79
CA VAL A 205 41.10 29.24 42.40
C VAL A 205 41.98 30.12 41.51
N ASP A 206 42.62 29.50 40.50
CA ASP A 206 43.36 30.15 39.41
C ASP A 206 42.55 30.03 38.09
N GLU A 207 42.72 30.96 37.16
CA GLU A 207 42.14 30.84 35.81
C GLU A 207 42.74 29.69 35.01
N LYS A 208 43.97 29.26 35.35
CA LYS A 208 44.61 28.07 34.78
C LYS A 208 43.90 26.76 35.12
N ASP A 209 43.06 26.74 36.15
CA ASP A 209 42.28 25.56 36.55
C ASP A 209 40.99 25.38 35.72
N LEU A 210 40.73 26.28 34.76
CA LEU A 210 39.63 26.14 33.81
C LEU A 210 39.96 25.10 32.74
N TYR A 211 38.95 24.33 32.33
CA TYR A 211 39.07 23.32 31.30
C TYR A 211 39.26 23.95 29.92
N THR A 212 40.48 24.34 29.57
CA THR A 212 40.85 24.86 28.24
C THR A 212 41.51 23.77 27.40
N ASN A 213 40.92 23.44 26.25
CA ASN A 213 41.43 22.44 25.29
C ASN A 213 41.68 21.03 25.87
N HIS A 214 40.95 20.63 26.91
CA HIS A 214 41.10 19.29 27.47
C HIS A 214 40.38 18.23 26.61
N PRO A 215 41.09 17.20 26.09
CA PRO A 215 40.43 15.98 25.63
C PRO A 215 39.83 15.26 26.83
N LEU A 216 38.62 14.72 26.68
CA LEU A 216 37.89 14.14 27.82
C LEU A 216 38.46 12.75 28.20
N PRO A 217 38.40 12.33 29.48
CA PRO A 217 38.92 11.03 29.90
C PRO A 217 38.16 9.89 29.22
N GLY A 218 38.90 9.04 28.51
CA GLY A 218 38.37 8.03 27.58
C GLY A 218 39.35 7.73 26.45
N PHE A 219 40.21 8.69 26.11
CA PHE A 219 41.36 8.52 25.20
C PHE A 219 42.67 8.88 25.90
N ARG A 220 43.42 7.84 26.29
CA ARG A 220 44.84 7.71 26.71
C ARG A 220 44.93 6.54 27.71
N ASP A 221 45.76 5.53 27.57
CA ASP A 221 46.85 5.31 26.62
C ASP A 221 46.73 3.94 25.93
N ASN A 222 46.97 3.90 24.63
CA ASN A 222 47.17 2.67 23.86
C ASN A 222 47.95 3.00 22.57
N GLN A 223 49.19 3.48 22.73
CA GLN A 223 50.12 3.63 21.59
C GLN A 223 50.50 2.28 20.94
N GLU A 224 50.16 1.15 21.56
CA GLU A 224 50.32 -0.20 20.99
C GLU A 224 49.17 -0.66 20.07
N LEU A 225 48.09 0.14 19.92
CA LEU A 225 46.94 -0.20 19.04
C LEU A 225 46.89 0.56 17.71
N LEU A 226 47.93 1.34 17.37
CA LEU A 226 48.11 1.99 16.06
C LEU A 226 48.47 1.00 14.92
N SER A 227 47.88 -0.20 14.93
CA SER A 227 48.03 -1.25 13.91
C SER A 227 46.74 -1.99 13.56
N LYS A 228 45.58 -1.53 14.07
CA LYS A 228 44.26 -2.05 13.69
C LYS A 228 43.35 -0.90 13.28
N GLU A 229 43.26 -0.66 11.98
CA GLU A 229 42.20 0.16 11.40
C GLU A 229 40.83 -0.44 11.80
N GLU A 230 39.95 0.37 12.39
CA GLU A 230 38.61 -0.08 12.74
C GLU A 230 37.81 -0.33 11.47
N ALA A 231 37.46 -1.60 11.24
CA ALA A 231 36.75 -2.03 10.04
C ALA A 231 35.34 -1.42 9.99
N LEU A 232 35.12 -0.52 9.03
CA LEU A 232 33.82 0.11 8.80
C LEU A 232 32.75 -0.95 8.46
N VAL A 233 31.51 -0.65 8.78
CA VAL A 233 30.34 -1.51 8.50
C VAL A 233 29.34 -0.71 7.63
N PRO A 234 28.95 -1.23 6.47
CA PRO A 234 27.97 -0.57 5.59
C PRO A 234 26.55 -0.70 6.17
N PRO A 235 25.62 0.21 5.83
CA PRO A 235 24.24 0.14 6.26
C PRO A 235 23.49 -0.99 5.54
N GLY A 236 22.40 -1.45 6.16
CA GLY A 236 21.56 -2.54 5.66
C GLY A 236 22.07 -3.94 6.05
N GLU A 237 21.31 -4.95 5.66
CA GLU A 237 21.64 -6.37 5.92
C GLU A 237 22.08 -7.04 4.60
N GLY A 238 22.51 -8.31 4.65
CA GLY A 238 22.88 -9.08 3.45
C GLY A 238 24.35 -8.98 3.03
N TRP A 239 25.12 -8.09 3.63
CA TRP A 239 26.56 -8.02 3.44
C TRP A 239 27.28 -9.28 3.92
N MET A 240 28.10 -9.87 3.06
CA MET A 240 28.95 -11.02 3.36
C MET A 240 30.42 -10.64 3.21
N ARG A 241 31.31 -11.33 3.93
CA ARG A 241 32.75 -11.09 3.83
C ARG A 241 33.29 -11.59 2.49
N HIS A 242 33.91 -10.69 1.71
CA HIS A 242 34.62 -11.05 0.48
C HIS A 242 36.13 -11.23 0.73
N SER A 243 36.74 -10.32 1.48
CA SER A 243 38.15 -10.34 1.85
C SER A 243 38.33 -9.87 3.31
N PRO A 244 39.56 -9.76 3.84
CA PRO A 244 39.80 -9.09 5.13
C PRO A 244 39.49 -7.60 5.15
N THR A 245 39.46 -6.95 3.98
CA THR A 245 39.28 -5.49 3.82
C THR A 245 37.97 -5.13 3.11
N MET A 246 37.21 -6.10 2.60
CA MET A 246 36.02 -5.87 1.78
C MET A 246 34.84 -6.79 2.15
N LEU A 247 33.65 -6.20 2.16
CA LEU A 247 32.38 -6.92 2.13
C LEU A 247 31.80 -6.89 0.71
N VAL A 248 30.89 -7.82 0.42
CA VAL A 248 30.10 -7.89 -0.81
C VAL A 248 28.63 -8.11 -0.47
N HIS A 249 27.74 -7.39 -1.14
CA HIS A 249 26.31 -7.70 -1.19
C HIS A 249 26.05 -8.60 -2.41
N PRO A 250 25.83 -9.92 -2.23
CA PRO A 250 25.99 -10.89 -3.31
C PRO A 250 24.91 -10.80 -4.40
N GLN A 251 23.71 -10.28 -4.10
CA GLN A 251 22.66 -10.13 -5.10
C GLN A 251 22.91 -8.96 -6.06
N SER A 252 23.48 -7.85 -5.56
CA SER A 252 23.72 -6.65 -6.36
C SER A 252 25.15 -6.56 -6.92
N GLN A 253 26.05 -7.46 -6.49
CA GLN A 253 27.47 -7.45 -6.84
C GLN A 253 28.15 -6.11 -6.49
N VAL A 254 27.67 -5.47 -5.42
CA VAL A 254 28.26 -4.26 -4.83
C VAL A 254 29.21 -4.66 -3.73
N PHE A 255 30.41 -4.07 -3.73
CA PHE A 255 31.44 -4.30 -2.74
C PHE A 255 31.65 -3.04 -1.90
N PHE A 256 32.05 -3.21 -0.66
CA PHE A 256 32.30 -2.13 0.29
C PHE A 256 33.65 -2.32 0.97
N PHE A 257 34.49 -1.28 0.93
CA PHE A 257 35.79 -1.30 1.60
C PHE A 257 35.63 -0.95 3.09
N GLN A 258 36.06 -1.86 3.96
CA GLN A 258 36.03 -1.68 5.41
C GLN A 258 37.25 -0.93 5.95
N THR A 259 38.41 -1.08 5.29
CA THR A 259 39.73 -0.63 5.74
C THR A 259 40.61 -0.22 4.55
N GLY A 260 41.73 0.47 4.80
CA GLY A 260 42.63 1.04 3.80
C GLY A 260 42.16 2.37 3.17
N GLU A 261 42.90 2.86 2.17
CA GLU A 261 42.69 4.19 1.56
C GLU A 261 41.30 4.42 0.95
N LYS A 262 40.61 3.34 0.54
CA LYS A 262 39.24 3.38 0.00
C LYS A 262 38.15 3.09 1.05
N ALA A 263 38.49 3.00 2.34
CA ALA A 263 37.53 2.67 3.40
C ALA A 263 36.28 3.59 3.35
N GLY A 264 35.10 2.97 3.32
CA GLY A 264 33.82 3.66 3.20
C GLY A 264 33.30 3.79 1.76
N SER A 265 34.10 3.49 0.73
CA SER A 265 33.64 3.53 -0.66
C SER A 265 32.85 2.27 -1.05
N TYR A 266 31.89 2.46 -1.95
CA TYR A 266 31.14 1.39 -2.61
C TYR A 266 31.66 1.26 -4.03
N VAL A 267 31.90 0.04 -4.49
CA VAL A 267 32.37 -0.24 -5.84
C VAL A 267 31.60 -1.38 -6.49
N ARG A 268 31.53 -1.38 -7.82
CA ARG A 268 31.05 -2.49 -8.64
C ARG A 268 32.15 -2.90 -9.61
N ARG A 269 32.25 -4.19 -9.92
CA ARG A 269 33.14 -4.69 -10.97
C ARG A 269 32.49 -4.48 -12.34
N GLY A 270 33.15 -3.72 -13.20
CA GLY A 270 32.72 -3.48 -14.59
C GLY A 270 33.00 -4.67 -15.51
N THR A 271 32.52 -4.59 -16.75
CA THR A 271 32.76 -5.59 -17.80
C THR A 271 34.23 -5.71 -18.19
N SER A 272 35.02 -4.63 -18.07
CA SER A 272 36.47 -4.58 -18.26
C SER A 272 37.29 -5.16 -17.09
N ALA A 273 36.62 -5.78 -16.10
CA ALA A 273 37.18 -6.17 -14.81
C ALA A 273 37.70 -5.03 -13.92
N GLU A 274 37.59 -3.77 -14.36
CA GLU A 274 37.91 -2.57 -13.58
C GLU A 274 36.89 -2.32 -12.46
N TRP A 275 37.34 -1.67 -11.39
CA TRP A 275 36.49 -1.25 -10.27
C TRP A 275 35.93 0.15 -10.52
N GLN A 276 34.61 0.26 -10.61
CA GLN A 276 33.90 1.52 -10.72
C GLN A 276 33.35 1.91 -9.34
N ASP A 277 33.71 3.09 -8.85
CA ASP A 277 33.11 3.67 -7.64
C ASP A 277 31.63 4.01 -7.94
N ILE A 278 30.73 3.74 -6.98
CA ILE A 278 29.28 3.93 -7.13
C ILE A 278 28.68 4.66 -5.92
N ASP A 279 27.47 5.20 -6.10
CA ASP A 279 26.72 5.85 -5.03
C ASP A 279 26.44 4.90 -3.84
N PRO A 280 26.26 5.45 -2.63
CA PRO A 280 25.90 4.66 -1.45
C PRO A 280 24.51 4.00 -1.60
N PRO A 281 24.26 2.88 -0.89
CA PRO A 281 22.96 2.22 -0.86
C PRO A 281 21.84 3.14 -0.36
N HIS A 282 20.61 2.89 -0.82
CA HIS A 282 19.43 3.65 -0.42
C HIS A 282 19.12 3.44 1.07
N THR A 283 18.73 4.51 1.75
CA THR A 283 18.20 4.46 3.12
C THR A 283 16.67 4.46 3.04
N PRO A 284 15.98 3.35 3.37
CA PRO A 284 14.53 3.23 3.22
C PRO A 284 13.76 4.36 3.90
N GLN A 285 12.76 4.89 3.20
CA GLN A 285 11.78 5.79 3.79
C GLN A 285 10.57 5.00 4.29
N GLU A 286 10.07 5.33 5.47
CA GLU A 286 8.82 4.77 6.01
C GLU A 286 7.70 5.79 5.82
N TYR A 287 6.77 5.49 4.91
CA TYR A 287 5.59 6.30 4.63
C TYR A 287 4.43 5.88 5.55
N ASP A 288 3.69 6.86 6.05
CA ASP A 288 2.57 6.71 6.97
C ASP A 288 1.28 6.19 6.27
N LEU A 289 1.40 5.08 5.55
CA LEU A 289 0.35 4.52 4.69
C LEU A 289 -0.13 3.17 5.20
N LEU A 290 -1.45 3.05 5.41
CA LEU A 290 -2.13 1.78 5.64
C LEU A 290 -2.61 1.21 4.31
N VAL A 291 -2.09 0.04 3.95
CA VAL A 291 -2.44 -0.72 2.76
C VAL A 291 -3.35 -1.88 3.17
N ARG A 292 -4.44 -2.09 2.45
CA ARG A 292 -5.30 -3.27 2.57
C ARG A 292 -5.62 -3.81 1.19
N ALA A 293 -5.59 -5.13 1.02
CA ALA A 293 -6.03 -5.76 -0.22
C ALA A 293 -6.99 -6.90 0.05
N GLY A 294 -7.93 -7.11 -0.88
CA GLY A 294 -8.85 -8.24 -0.88
C GLY A 294 -9.00 -8.78 -2.29
N SER A 295 -9.03 -10.10 -2.44
CA SER A 295 -9.27 -10.79 -3.71
C SER A 295 -10.51 -11.67 -3.63
N ALA A 296 -11.32 -11.71 -4.69
CA ALA A 296 -12.43 -12.65 -4.81
C ALA A 296 -12.35 -13.42 -6.12
N SER A 297 -12.97 -14.59 -6.14
CA SER A 297 -13.07 -15.47 -7.31
C SER A 297 -14.42 -16.17 -7.33
N SER A 298 -15.13 -16.14 -8.46
CA SER A 298 -16.31 -17.00 -8.68
C SER A 298 -16.08 -17.94 -9.86
N SER A 299 -16.81 -19.06 -9.89
CA SER A 299 -16.93 -19.94 -11.06
C SER A 299 -18.37 -20.39 -11.17
N ARG A 300 -19.00 -20.19 -12.33
CA ARG A 300 -20.43 -20.52 -12.54
C ARG A 300 -20.65 -21.93 -13.06
N ARG A 301 -19.79 -22.42 -13.96
CA ARG A 301 -19.79 -23.81 -14.47
C ARG A 301 -18.37 -24.20 -14.90
N GLY A 302 -17.75 -25.13 -14.19
CA GLY A 302 -16.42 -25.66 -14.52
C GLY A 302 -15.32 -25.30 -13.52
N ALA A 303 -14.07 -25.60 -13.90
CA ALA A 303 -12.91 -25.42 -13.04
C ALA A 303 -12.59 -23.94 -12.80
N LYS A 304 -12.05 -23.62 -11.62
CA LYS A 304 -11.58 -22.27 -11.27
C LYS A 304 -10.30 -21.94 -12.07
N LEU A 305 -10.43 -21.10 -13.10
CA LEU A 305 -9.33 -20.69 -14.00
C LEU A 305 -8.42 -19.60 -13.44
N ASP A 306 -8.90 -18.81 -12.47
CA ASP A 306 -8.20 -17.65 -11.92
C ASP A 306 -7.32 -17.98 -10.71
N ARG A 307 -6.29 -17.17 -10.47
CA ARG A 307 -5.47 -17.16 -9.26
C ARG A 307 -5.07 -15.74 -8.91
N ALA A 308 -5.29 -15.35 -7.65
CA ALA A 308 -4.80 -14.10 -7.09
C ALA A 308 -3.70 -14.38 -6.06
N VAL A 309 -2.67 -13.53 -6.02
CA VAL A 309 -1.58 -13.57 -5.04
C VAL A 309 -1.50 -12.20 -4.37
N ILE A 310 -1.47 -12.19 -3.04
CA ILE A 310 -1.36 -10.98 -2.22
C ILE A 310 -0.17 -11.15 -1.28
N LEU A 311 0.84 -10.28 -1.44
CA LEU A 311 2.05 -10.21 -0.63
C LEU A 311 2.01 -8.92 0.19
N ASN A 312 1.39 -8.96 1.38
CA ASN A 312 1.18 -7.76 2.22
C ASN A 312 2.50 -7.08 2.63
N ASP A 313 3.54 -7.86 2.94
CA ASP A 313 4.88 -7.37 3.29
C ASP A 313 5.95 -8.14 2.50
N VAL A 314 6.35 -7.55 1.38
CA VAL A 314 7.38 -8.05 0.47
C VAL A 314 8.73 -8.21 1.19
N THR A 315 9.08 -7.33 2.12
CA THR A 315 10.37 -7.38 2.82
C THR A 315 10.44 -8.55 3.80
N LYS A 316 9.38 -8.79 4.57
CA LYS A 316 9.23 -9.94 5.46
C LYS A 316 9.17 -11.25 4.70
N ILE A 317 8.44 -11.29 3.57
CA ILE A 317 8.30 -12.50 2.75
C ILE A 317 9.63 -12.87 2.09
N ALA A 318 10.38 -11.92 1.52
CA ALA A 318 11.71 -12.18 0.96
C ALA A 318 12.69 -12.75 1.99
N ARG A 319 12.69 -12.17 3.20
CA ARG A 319 13.53 -12.60 4.32
C ARG A 319 13.18 -14.01 4.83
N LEU A 320 11.89 -14.34 4.92
CA LEU A 320 11.44 -15.64 5.44
C LEU A 320 11.47 -16.77 4.41
N ALA A 321 11.02 -16.51 3.17
CA ALA A 321 10.85 -17.55 2.15
C ALA A 321 12.13 -17.81 1.34
N LEU A 322 12.91 -16.77 1.03
CA LEU A 322 14.08 -16.86 0.14
C LEU A 322 15.40 -16.50 0.84
N LYS A 323 15.36 -16.06 2.11
CA LYS A 323 16.52 -15.53 2.85
C LYS A 323 17.18 -14.33 2.17
N LEU A 324 16.40 -13.56 1.40
CA LEU A 324 16.84 -12.35 0.70
C LEU A 324 16.44 -11.11 1.52
N PRO A 325 17.39 -10.37 2.13
CA PRO A 325 17.08 -9.17 2.89
C PRO A 325 16.84 -7.98 1.94
N LEU A 326 15.58 -7.57 1.79
CA LEU A 326 15.21 -6.36 1.05
C LEU A 326 15.31 -5.12 1.95
N SER A 327 16.49 -4.91 2.55
CA SER A 327 16.73 -3.88 3.58
C SER A 327 16.85 -2.46 3.04
N PHE A 328 16.88 -2.29 1.71
CA PHE A 328 17.08 -1.02 1.00
C PHE A 328 15.81 -0.51 0.30
N VAL A 329 14.65 -1.11 0.59
CA VAL A 329 13.37 -0.84 -0.09
C VAL A 329 12.43 -0.01 0.80
N ASP A 330 11.83 1.04 0.23
CA ASP A 330 10.85 1.94 0.89
C ASP A 330 9.61 1.17 1.41
N ARG A 331 9.05 1.62 2.54
CA ARG A 331 7.88 1.00 3.19
C ARG A 331 6.64 1.92 3.16
N PRO A 332 5.41 1.40 2.98
CA PRO A 332 5.04 0.00 2.85
C PRO A 332 5.55 -0.64 1.55
N ALA A 333 5.86 -1.93 1.62
CA ALA A 333 6.34 -2.72 0.49
C ALA A 333 5.38 -3.91 0.29
N SER A 334 4.47 -3.80 -0.68
CA SER A 334 3.42 -4.80 -0.92
C SER A 334 3.35 -5.13 -2.41
N ALA A 335 3.04 -6.38 -2.76
CA ALA A 335 2.90 -6.80 -4.15
C ALA A 335 1.65 -7.66 -4.35
N PHE A 336 1.04 -7.53 -5.51
CA PHE A 336 -0.23 -8.15 -5.87
C PHE A 336 -0.13 -8.72 -7.27
N ALA A 337 -0.74 -9.87 -7.52
CA ALA A 337 -0.83 -10.45 -8.85
C ALA A 337 -2.21 -11.07 -9.06
N LEU A 338 -2.72 -10.95 -10.28
CA LEU A 338 -3.96 -11.58 -10.74
C LEU A 338 -3.67 -12.29 -12.06
N PHE A 339 -3.87 -13.60 -12.09
CA PHE A 339 -3.66 -14.45 -13.25
C PHE A 339 -5.00 -15.09 -13.64
N TYR A 340 -5.34 -15.08 -14.92
CA TYR A 340 -6.57 -15.66 -15.45
C TYR A 340 -6.24 -16.66 -16.55
N GLY A 341 -6.51 -17.95 -16.29
CA GLY A 341 -6.19 -19.04 -17.19
C GLY A 341 -6.99 -19.00 -18.50
N VAL A 342 -6.29 -19.21 -19.62
CA VAL A 342 -6.84 -19.35 -20.96
C VAL A 342 -6.74 -20.84 -21.33
N ARG A 343 -7.83 -21.39 -21.88
CA ARG A 343 -8.09 -22.84 -22.06
C ARG A 343 -8.24 -23.58 -20.72
N ASN A 344 -7.23 -23.54 -19.85
CA ASN A 344 -7.31 -24.17 -18.52
C ASN A 344 -6.63 -23.34 -17.40
N ALA A 345 -6.63 -23.87 -16.18
CA ALA A 345 -6.11 -23.18 -15.00
C ALA A 345 -4.58 -23.31 -14.79
N ASP A 346 -3.89 -24.15 -15.57
CA ASP A 346 -2.53 -24.62 -15.25
C ASP A 346 -1.52 -23.48 -15.28
N ALA A 347 -1.51 -22.67 -16.35
CA ALA A 347 -0.59 -21.54 -16.48
C ALA A 347 -0.85 -20.46 -15.42
N ALA A 348 -2.12 -20.21 -15.06
CA ALA A 348 -2.46 -19.27 -13.99
C ALA A 348 -2.02 -19.76 -12.61
N GLN A 349 -2.14 -21.06 -12.34
CA GLN A 349 -1.63 -21.68 -11.11
C GLN A 349 -0.11 -21.68 -11.07
N TRP A 350 0.56 -22.08 -12.15
CA TRP A 350 2.01 -22.08 -12.23
C TRP A 350 2.57 -20.65 -12.05
N CYS A 351 1.98 -19.65 -12.69
CA CYS A 351 2.37 -18.24 -12.49
C CYS A 351 2.19 -17.78 -11.04
N ALA A 352 1.06 -18.11 -10.40
CA ALA A 352 0.82 -17.76 -8.99
C ALA A 352 1.84 -18.40 -8.04
N GLU A 353 2.20 -19.67 -8.28
CA GLU A 353 3.18 -20.42 -7.48
C GLU A 353 4.64 -19.96 -7.68
N ASN A 354 4.95 -19.24 -8.77
CA ASN A 354 6.31 -18.84 -9.12
C ASN A 354 6.55 -17.33 -9.18
N PHE A 355 5.51 -16.50 -9.24
CA PHE A 355 5.58 -15.02 -9.26
C PHE A 355 6.54 -14.45 -8.21
N HIS A 356 6.38 -14.83 -6.95
CA HIS A 356 7.24 -14.35 -5.85
C HIS A 356 8.70 -14.84 -5.97
N LYS A 357 8.95 -15.96 -6.66
CA LYS A 357 10.30 -16.49 -6.90
C LYS A 357 11.03 -15.72 -8.01
N LYS A 358 10.31 -14.98 -8.86
CA LYS A 358 10.89 -14.11 -9.91
C LYS A 358 11.00 -12.66 -9.46
N LEU A 359 9.94 -12.12 -8.84
CA LEU A 359 9.91 -10.73 -8.38
C LEU A 359 10.96 -10.44 -7.29
N LEU A 360 11.07 -11.30 -6.28
CA LEU A 360 11.86 -10.99 -5.08
C LEU A 360 13.38 -10.99 -5.33
N PRO A 361 13.97 -11.89 -6.14
CA PRO A 361 15.38 -11.77 -6.55
C PRO A 361 15.65 -10.48 -7.33
N ARG A 362 14.78 -10.10 -8.28
CA ARG A 362 14.92 -8.85 -9.05
C ARG A 362 14.91 -7.59 -8.19
N LEU A 363 14.12 -7.58 -7.12
CA LEU A 363 14.15 -6.49 -6.12
C LEU A 363 15.42 -6.50 -5.25
N ALA A 364 16.11 -7.64 -5.11
CA ALA A 364 17.36 -7.76 -4.36
C ALA A 364 18.61 -7.42 -5.19
N GLU A 365 18.52 -7.42 -6.52
CA GLU A 365 19.60 -7.05 -7.45
C GLU A 365 20.00 -5.57 -7.35
N LYS A 366 19.09 -4.68 -6.90
CA LYS A 366 19.34 -3.24 -6.74
C LYS A 366 19.20 -2.80 -5.29
N ILE A 367 20.28 -2.23 -4.74
CA ILE A 367 20.33 -1.67 -3.37
C ILE A 367 20.28 -0.14 -3.35
N HIS A 368 20.25 0.49 -4.53
CA HIS A 368 20.11 1.93 -4.74
C HIS A 368 18.65 2.33 -4.87
N VAL A 369 18.38 3.64 -4.93
CA VAL A 369 17.01 4.16 -5.11
C VAL A 369 16.41 3.59 -6.39
N PHE A 370 15.22 2.99 -6.27
CA PHE A 370 14.40 2.65 -7.42
C PHE A 370 13.73 3.91 -7.96
N THR A 371 13.83 4.13 -9.27
CA THR A 371 12.99 5.07 -10.02
C THR A 371 11.67 4.39 -10.41
N THR A 372 10.70 5.15 -10.92
CA THR A 372 9.44 4.57 -11.43
C THR A 372 9.69 3.65 -12.63
N GLU A 373 10.61 4.03 -13.51
CA GLU A 373 11.00 3.25 -14.70
C GLU A 373 11.69 1.93 -14.32
N ASP A 374 12.57 1.94 -13.29
CA ASP A 374 13.14 0.70 -12.75
C ASP A 374 12.05 -0.28 -12.30
N LEU A 375 11.02 0.21 -11.60
CA LEU A 375 9.95 -0.63 -11.06
C LEU A 375 9.02 -1.17 -12.15
N GLN A 376 8.77 -0.38 -13.20
CA GLN A 376 8.08 -0.87 -14.41
C GLN A 376 8.92 -1.96 -15.08
N GLY A 377 10.22 -1.73 -15.28
CA GLY A 377 11.17 -2.70 -15.82
C GLY A 377 11.22 -4.00 -15.01
N VAL A 378 11.19 -3.94 -13.67
CA VAL A 378 11.14 -5.12 -12.79
C VAL A 378 9.86 -5.93 -12.99
N LEU A 379 8.68 -5.29 -13.08
CA LEU A 379 7.42 -6.00 -13.32
C LEU A 379 7.36 -6.64 -14.72
N GLU A 380 7.79 -5.91 -15.75
CA GLU A 380 7.83 -6.44 -17.11
C GLU A 380 8.83 -7.58 -17.26
N ALA A 381 10.02 -7.46 -16.65
CA ALA A 381 11.00 -8.54 -16.64
C ALA A 381 10.47 -9.77 -15.87
N THR A 382 9.72 -9.57 -14.78
CA THR A 382 9.01 -10.64 -14.08
C THR A 382 8.00 -11.34 -14.98
N LEU A 383 7.25 -10.60 -15.81
CA LEU A 383 6.33 -11.19 -16.81
C LEU A 383 7.09 -11.95 -17.90
N ARG A 384 8.21 -11.43 -18.41
CA ARG A 384 9.08 -12.09 -19.39
C ARG A 384 9.67 -13.40 -18.86
N ASP A 385 10.09 -13.45 -17.59
CA ASP A 385 10.61 -14.68 -16.97
C ASP A 385 9.54 -15.76 -16.83
N LEU A 386 8.35 -15.38 -16.32
CA LEU A 386 7.22 -16.31 -16.18
C LEU A 386 6.78 -16.85 -17.54
N ASP A 387 6.76 -16.00 -18.56
CA ASP A 387 6.42 -16.38 -19.92
C ASP A 387 7.44 -17.32 -20.56
N GLY A 388 8.74 -17.00 -20.45
CA GLY A 388 9.81 -17.83 -20.98
C GLY A 388 9.80 -19.24 -20.39
N GLU A 389 9.51 -19.38 -19.10
CA GLU A 389 9.40 -20.67 -18.43
C GLU A 389 8.11 -21.43 -18.77
N LEU A 390 6.95 -20.76 -18.92
CA LEU A 390 5.74 -21.38 -19.46
C LEU A 390 5.98 -21.94 -20.87
N LEU A 391 6.61 -21.16 -21.74
CA LEU A 391 6.95 -21.55 -23.11
C LEU A 391 7.97 -22.68 -23.15
N SER A 392 9.02 -22.66 -22.31
CA SER A 392 9.99 -23.76 -22.24
C SER A 392 9.35 -25.06 -21.75
N GLY A 393 8.30 -24.94 -20.93
CA GLY A 393 7.63 -26.08 -20.33
C GLY A 393 8.27 -26.48 -19.01
N PRO A 394 7.70 -26.08 -17.87
CA PRO A 394 8.26 -26.37 -16.55
C PRO A 394 7.91 -27.82 -16.14
N GLY A 395 8.46 -28.78 -16.88
CA GLY A 395 8.20 -30.21 -16.75
C GLY A 395 6.73 -30.58 -16.95
N SER A 396 6.29 -31.59 -16.18
CA SER A 396 4.93 -32.14 -16.20
C SER A 396 3.87 -31.24 -15.53
N ALA A 397 4.22 -30.04 -15.05
CA ALA A 397 3.34 -29.22 -14.20
C ALA A 397 2.38 -28.29 -14.96
N CYS A 398 2.66 -27.95 -16.22
CA CYS A 398 1.82 -27.07 -17.04
C CYS A 398 1.95 -27.41 -18.53
N SER A 399 0.83 -27.51 -19.24
CA SER A 399 0.83 -27.68 -20.71
C SER A 399 1.48 -26.47 -21.43
N PRO A 400 2.24 -26.68 -22.53
CA PRO A 400 2.73 -25.58 -23.39
C PRO A 400 1.60 -24.76 -24.03
N TYR A 401 0.45 -25.38 -24.23
CA TYR A 401 -0.70 -24.79 -24.91
C TYR A 401 -1.67 -24.13 -23.91
N SER A 402 -1.43 -24.28 -22.60
CA SER A 402 -2.07 -23.43 -21.59
C SER A 402 -1.51 -22.01 -21.68
N GLY A 403 -2.32 -21.03 -21.27
CA GLY A 403 -1.89 -19.64 -21.18
C GLY A 403 -2.60 -18.90 -20.07
N CYS A 404 -2.19 -17.66 -19.81
CA CYS A 404 -2.93 -16.79 -18.90
C CYS A 404 -2.81 -15.31 -19.26
N SER A 405 -3.88 -14.55 -19.02
CA SER A 405 -3.76 -13.10 -18.83
C SER A 405 -3.18 -12.85 -17.45
N ALA A 406 -2.36 -11.81 -17.30
CA ALA A 406 -1.60 -11.54 -16.09
C ALA A 406 -1.54 -10.04 -15.78
N LEU A 407 -1.87 -9.67 -14.54
CA LEU A 407 -1.81 -8.31 -14.04
C LEU A 407 -1.03 -8.29 -12.72
N LEU A 408 0.12 -7.60 -12.72
CA LEU A 408 0.98 -7.43 -11.56
C LEU A 408 0.87 -6.00 -11.04
N ALA A 409 0.99 -5.83 -9.72
CA ALA A 409 1.13 -4.54 -9.08
C ALA A 409 2.14 -4.59 -7.93
N LEU A 410 2.95 -3.55 -7.79
CA LEU A 410 3.98 -3.40 -6.78
C LEU A 410 3.87 -2.00 -6.16
N LEU A 411 3.69 -1.96 -4.84
CA LEU A 411 3.68 -0.75 -4.03
C LEU A 411 4.97 -0.69 -3.23
N LEU A 412 5.81 0.32 -3.46
CA LEU A 412 6.97 0.64 -2.63
C LEU A 412 6.87 2.08 -2.13
N GLY A 413 6.79 2.27 -0.81
CA GLY A 413 6.58 3.58 -0.21
C GLY A 413 5.25 4.20 -0.65
N ASN A 414 5.30 5.35 -1.32
CA ASN A 414 4.13 6.01 -1.92
C ASN A 414 3.95 5.74 -3.43
N ARG A 415 4.65 4.76 -4.00
CA ARG A 415 4.67 4.51 -5.45
C ARG A 415 4.02 3.18 -5.80
N LEU A 416 2.87 3.22 -6.46
CA LEU A 416 2.21 2.03 -7.00
C LEU A 416 2.53 1.92 -8.49
N VAL A 417 3.13 0.81 -8.89
CA VAL A 417 3.41 0.48 -10.30
C VAL A 417 2.64 -0.78 -10.67
N MET A 418 2.04 -0.80 -11.86
CA MET A 418 1.19 -1.88 -12.35
C MET A 418 1.61 -2.25 -13.78
N SER A 419 1.62 -3.54 -14.10
CA SER A 419 1.96 -4.04 -15.44
C SER A 419 1.06 -5.21 -15.81
N GLY A 420 0.47 -5.19 -17.01
CA GLY A 420 -0.54 -6.14 -17.44
C GLY A 420 -0.37 -6.66 -18.88
N VAL A 421 -0.74 -7.92 -19.10
CA VAL A 421 -0.76 -8.60 -20.41
C VAL A 421 -2.10 -9.32 -20.57
N GLY A 422 -2.80 -9.04 -21.68
CA GLY A 422 -4.07 -9.66 -22.04
C GLY A 422 -5.30 -8.93 -21.52
N ASP A 423 -6.30 -9.70 -21.10
CA ASP A 423 -7.64 -9.22 -20.71
C ASP A 423 -7.64 -8.64 -19.28
N CYS A 424 -6.72 -7.71 -19.02
CA CYS A 424 -6.48 -7.08 -17.72
C CYS A 424 -6.90 -5.60 -17.76
N ARG A 425 -7.49 -5.11 -16.67
CA ARG A 425 -7.88 -3.69 -16.54
C ARG A 425 -7.59 -3.19 -15.12
N VAL A 426 -7.17 -1.94 -15.00
CA VAL A 426 -7.00 -1.26 -13.70
C VAL A 426 -7.82 0.03 -13.70
N VAL A 427 -8.63 0.21 -12.66
CA VAL A 427 -9.41 1.43 -12.43
C VAL A 427 -9.06 2.00 -11.05
N LEU A 428 -8.63 3.26 -11.02
CA LEU A 428 -8.53 4.07 -9.81
C LEU A 428 -9.93 4.52 -9.40
N LEU A 429 -10.28 4.34 -8.13
CA LEU A 429 -11.58 4.67 -7.53
C LEU A 429 -11.35 5.64 -6.37
N GLU A 430 -11.56 6.93 -6.62
CA GLU A 430 -11.30 8.02 -5.69
C GLU A 430 -12.56 8.43 -4.90
N GLY A 431 -12.37 8.93 -3.68
CA GLY A 431 -13.42 9.57 -2.87
C GLY A 431 -14.26 8.64 -1.98
N GLU A 432 -15.14 9.27 -1.21
CA GLU A 432 -16.19 8.63 -0.41
C GLU A 432 -17.53 9.36 -0.66
N GLY A 433 -18.63 8.62 -0.79
CA GLY A 433 -19.96 9.20 -1.01
C GLY A 433 -20.22 9.68 -2.45
N LYS A 434 -20.95 10.80 -2.59
CA LYS A 434 -21.51 11.27 -3.88
C LYS A 434 -20.49 11.90 -4.84
N ALA A 435 -19.28 12.19 -4.39
CA ALA A 435 -18.20 12.76 -5.21
C ALA A 435 -17.17 11.70 -5.66
N ALA A 436 -17.55 10.42 -5.66
CA ALA A 436 -16.66 9.34 -6.03
C ALA A 436 -16.42 9.33 -7.55
N SER A 437 -15.14 9.20 -7.93
CA SER A 437 -14.68 9.21 -9.33
C SER A 437 -14.02 7.89 -9.69
N ALA A 438 -14.13 7.48 -10.95
CA ALA A 438 -13.39 6.38 -11.53
C ALA A 438 -12.49 6.90 -12.65
N THR A 439 -11.25 6.45 -12.66
CA THR A 439 -10.29 6.77 -13.72
C THR A 439 -9.61 5.47 -14.18
N PRO A 440 -9.78 5.03 -15.44
CA PRO A 440 -9.03 3.90 -15.95
C PRO A 440 -7.54 4.27 -15.99
N LEU A 441 -6.71 3.45 -15.35
CA LEU A 441 -5.25 3.58 -15.39
C LEU A 441 -4.63 2.64 -16.41
N LEU A 442 -5.19 1.44 -16.56
CA LEU A 442 -4.78 0.45 -17.56
C LEU A 442 -6.03 -0.11 -18.21
N GLU A 443 -6.14 0.05 -19.52
CA GLU A 443 -7.26 -0.46 -20.31
C GLU A 443 -7.03 -1.91 -20.74
N LYS A 444 -8.15 -2.61 -20.99
CA LYS A 444 -8.14 -3.96 -21.55
C LYS A 444 -7.36 -4.00 -22.87
N ALA A 445 -6.77 -5.14 -23.22
CA ALA A 445 -6.40 -5.40 -24.60
C ALA A 445 -7.58 -5.14 -25.54
N ALA A 446 -7.28 -4.58 -26.72
CA ALA A 446 -8.24 -4.30 -27.79
C ALA A 446 -9.11 -5.52 -28.10
N GLY A 447 -10.40 -5.27 -28.35
CA GLY A 447 -11.37 -6.30 -28.69
C GLY A 447 -11.00 -7.02 -29.98
N LEU A 448 -11.33 -8.31 -30.06
CA LEU A 448 -11.08 -9.12 -31.27
C LEU A 448 -11.93 -8.69 -32.49
N GLU A 449 -12.90 -7.81 -32.25
CA GLU A 449 -13.77 -7.16 -33.25
C GLU A 449 -13.24 -5.78 -33.68
N GLU A 450 -12.15 -5.28 -33.08
CA GLU A 450 -11.48 -4.05 -33.52
C GLU A 450 -10.69 -4.31 -34.81
N SER A 451 -10.94 -3.48 -35.83
CA SER A 451 -10.50 -3.76 -37.20
C SER A 451 -8.97 -3.85 -37.37
N GLU A 452 -8.18 -3.16 -36.54
CA GLU A 452 -6.72 -3.21 -36.60
C GLU A 452 -6.13 -4.50 -36.01
N GLU A 453 -6.58 -4.94 -34.83
CA GLU A 453 -6.14 -6.21 -34.25
C GLU A 453 -6.67 -7.41 -35.05
N GLN A 454 -7.89 -7.33 -35.57
CA GLN A 454 -8.44 -8.35 -36.47
C GLN A 454 -7.62 -8.46 -37.76
N GLN A 455 -7.24 -7.33 -38.38
CA GLN A 455 -6.33 -7.30 -39.53
C GLN A 455 -4.94 -7.83 -39.19
N ARG A 456 -4.37 -7.51 -38.03
CA ARG A 456 -3.09 -8.07 -37.56
C ARG A 456 -3.19 -9.59 -37.47
N PHE A 457 -4.27 -10.10 -36.89
CA PHE A 457 -4.50 -11.53 -36.69
C PHE A 457 -4.65 -12.29 -38.02
N TRP A 458 -5.45 -11.75 -38.95
CA TRP A 458 -5.60 -12.31 -40.31
C TRP A 458 -4.29 -12.27 -41.09
N LYS A 459 -3.53 -11.16 -41.06
CA LYS A 459 -2.20 -11.06 -41.71
C LYS A 459 -1.21 -12.10 -41.17
N ALA A 460 -1.32 -12.48 -39.89
CA ALA A 460 -0.50 -13.50 -39.28
C ALA A 460 -0.99 -14.94 -39.55
N GLY A 461 -2.15 -15.12 -40.20
CA GLY A 461 -2.73 -16.43 -40.57
C GLY A 461 -3.67 -17.05 -39.52
N GLY A 462 -4.19 -16.25 -38.60
CA GLY A 462 -5.16 -16.69 -37.59
C GLY A 462 -6.62 -16.48 -38.01
N MET A 463 -7.56 -17.21 -37.39
CA MET A 463 -9.00 -17.05 -37.55
C MET A 463 -9.68 -16.65 -36.25
N VAL A 464 -10.60 -15.69 -36.31
CA VAL A 464 -11.53 -15.41 -35.19
C VAL A 464 -12.84 -16.12 -35.49
N SER A 465 -13.30 -16.99 -34.57
CA SER A 465 -14.59 -17.67 -34.67
C SER A 465 -15.27 -17.70 -33.30
N ASN A 466 -16.55 -17.32 -33.24
CA ASN A 466 -17.31 -17.17 -31.99
C ASN A 466 -16.63 -16.30 -30.90
N GLY A 467 -15.82 -15.30 -31.31
CA GLY A 467 -15.05 -14.47 -30.37
C GLY A 467 -13.84 -15.19 -29.74
N LEU A 468 -13.37 -16.28 -30.34
CA LEU A 468 -12.17 -17.02 -29.96
C LEU A 468 -11.16 -17.06 -31.11
N LEU A 469 -9.88 -17.06 -30.74
CA LEU A 469 -8.72 -17.09 -31.63
C LEU A 469 -8.26 -18.52 -31.89
N TYR A 470 -8.17 -18.89 -33.16
CA TYR A 470 -7.70 -20.18 -33.64
C TYR A 470 -6.62 -20.01 -34.72
N HIS A 471 -5.86 -21.08 -34.99
CA HIS A 471 -5.20 -21.24 -36.29
C HIS A 471 -6.27 -21.38 -37.39
N GLN A 472 -5.99 -20.87 -38.59
CA GLN A 472 -6.91 -21.02 -39.73
C GLN A 472 -7.06 -22.49 -40.15
N GLN A 473 -8.31 -22.91 -40.37
CA GLN A 473 -8.62 -24.12 -41.13
C GLN A 473 -9.02 -23.73 -42.56
N PRO A 474 -8.31 -24.19 -43.61
CA PRO A 474 -8.55 -23.74 -44.99
C PRO A 474 -9.94 -24.04 -45.58
N GLU A 475 -10.66 -25.00 -45.01
CA GLU A 475 -11.89 -25.57 -45.58
C GLU A 475 -13.15 -24.69 -45.44
N GLN A 476 -13.10 -23.62 -44.63
CA GLN A 476 -14.26 -22.80 -44.27
C GLN A 476 -14.30 -21.41 -44.94
N LEU A 477 -13.30 -21.08 -45.77
CA LEU A 477 -13.19 -19.77 -46.42
C LEU A 477 -13.62 -19.84 -47.89
N ASP A 478 -14.24 -18.77 -48.40
CA ASP A 478 -14.43 -18.61 -49.85
C ASP A 478 -13.09 -18.51 -50.59
N ASP A 479 -13.09 -18.65 -51.91
CA ASP A 479 -11.87 -18.73 -52.71
C ASP A 479 -10.96 -17.49 -52.57
N VAL A 480 -11.55 -16.30 -52.40
CA VAL A 480 -10.85 -15.01 -52.31
C VAL A 480 -10.18 -14.89 -50.95
N HIS A 481 -10.96 -15.07 -49.89
CA HIS A 481 -10.47 -15.01 -48.51
C HIS A 481 -9.49 -16.15 -48.23
N ARG A 482 -9.69 -17.34 -48.82
CA ARG A 482 -8.74 -18.46 -48.77
C ARG A 482 -7.40 -18.10 -49.42
N ILE A 483 -7.40 -17.48 -50.60
CA ILE A 483 -6.17 -17.04 -51.28
C ILE A 483 -5.47 -15.90 -50.50
N LEU A 484 -6.23 -14.90 -50.05
CA LEU A 484 -5.68 -13.76 -49.29
C LEU A 484 -5.11 -14.16 -47.92
N SER A 485 -5.74 -15.14 -47.27
CA SER A 485 -5.32 -15.61 -45.94
C SER A 485 -4.33 -16.78 -45.99
N ALA A 486 -4.17 -17.45 -47.14
CA ALA A 486 -3.30 -18.61 -47.31
C ALA A 486 -1.89 -18.32 -46.75
N PRO A 487 -1.39 -19.14 -45.83
CA PRO A 487 -0.25 -18.76 -44.99
C PRO A 487 1.04 -18.59 -45.79
N ASN A 488 1.28 -19.43 -46.79
CA ASN A 488 2.50 -19.49 -47.59
C ASN A 488 2.17 -19.61 -49.09
N VAL A 489 3.20 -19.47 -49.94
CA VAL A 489 3.08 -19.53 -51.41
C VAL A 489 2.49 -20.85 -51.91
N PHE A 490 2.76 -21.97 -51.23
CA PHE A 490 2.25 -23.29 -51.62
C PHE A 490 0.76 -23.46 -51.36
N ASP A 491 0.21 -22.91 -50.28
CA ASP A 491 -1.19 -23.09 -49.93
C ASP A 491 -2.13 -22.18 -50.75
N VAL A 492 -1.60 -21.11 -51.34
CA VAL A 492 -2.32 -20.28 -52.34
C VAL A 492 -2.69 -21.13 -53.57
N LEU A 493 -1.71 -21.84 -54.15
CA LEU A 493 -1.85 -22.54 -55.43
C LEU A 493 -2.09 -24.05 -55.30
N LEU A 494 -1.28 -24.73 -54.49
CA LEU A 494 -1.13 -26.17 -54.43
C LEU A 494 -1.77 -26.77 -53.15
N ALA A 495 -2.96 -26.33 -52.77
CA ALA A 495 -3.69 -26.92 -51.64
C ALA A 495 -3.75 -28.47 -51.70
N ASP A 496 -4.11 -29.02 -52.87
CA ASP A 496 -4.66 -30.38 -52.98
C ASP A 496 -3.77 -31.47 -53.61
N SER A 497 -2.54 -31.15 -54.06
CA SER A 497 -1.67 -32.12 -54.80
C SER A 497 -0.30 -32.28 -54.14
N GLU A 498 0.16 -33.48 -53.81
CA GLU A 498 1.44 -33.69 -53.12
C GLU A 498 2.68 -33.38 -53.98
N GLU A 499 2.60 -33.57 -55.30
CA GLU A 499 3.72 -33.32 -56.20
C GLU A 499 3.96 -31.82 -56.43
N ILE A 500 5.22 -31.46 -56.66
CA ILE A 500 5.63 -30.14 -57.13
C ILE A 500 6.33 -30.31 -58.48
N ASP A 501 5.71 -29.76 -59.51
CA ASP A 501 6.18 -29.65 -60.90
C ASP A 501 5.58 -28.38 -61.53
N GLU A 502 6.31 -27.77 -62.46
CA GLU A 502 5.94 -26.53 -63.15
C GLU A 502 4.58 -26.67 -63.88
N LYS A 503 4.29 -27.86 -64.43
CA LYS A 503 3.00 -28.16 -65.08
C LYS A 503 1.84 -28.07 -64.10
N GLN A 504 2.02 -28.55 -62.87
CA GLN A 504 0.99 -28.53 -61.84
C GLN A 504 0.76 -27.09 -61.32
N VAL A 505 1.82 -26.31 -61.12
CA VAL A 505 1.70 -24.88 -60.78
C VAL A 505 0.90 -24.13 -61.85
N LYS A 506 1.22 -24.32 -63.14
CA LYS A 506 0.49 -23.69 -64.25
C LYS A 506 -0.95 -24.21 -64.42
N ALA A 507 -1.26 -25.43 -64.00
CA ALA A 507 -2.62 -25.97 -64.00
C ALA A 507 -3.45 -25.41 -62.83
N ALA A 508 -2.86 -25.37 -61.63
CA ALA A 508 -3.45 -24.78 -60.43
C ALA A 508 -3.70 -23.28 -60.59
N TYR A 509 -2.73 -22.51 -61.08
CA TYR A 509 -2.91 -21.09 -61.38
C TYR A 509 -4.10 -20.87 -62.32
N ARG A 510 -4.20 -21.62 -63.43
CA ARG A 510 -5.34 -21.52 -64.36
C ARG A 510 -6.68 -21.86 -63.69
N ARG A 511 -6.72 -22.87 -62.81
CA ARG A 511 -7.94 -23.22 -62.05
C ARG A 511 -8.39 -22.08 -61.12
N TRP A 512 -7.46 -21.49 -60.37
CA TRP A 512 -7.76 -20.45 -59.39
C TRP A 512 -8.01 -19.08 -60.04
N ALA A 513 -7.20 -18.70 -61.03
CA ALA A 513 -7.34 -17.46 -61.78
C ALA A 513 -8.74 -17.34 -62.41
N LEU A 514 -9.31 -18.44 -62.92
CA LEU A 514 -10.68 -18.46 -63.45
C LEU A 514 -11.77 -18.16 -62.40
N ARG A 515 -11.53 -18.43 -61.11
CA ARG A 515 -12.48 -18.23 -60.01
C ARG A 515 -12.38 -16.83 -59.41
N VAL A 516 -11.16 -16.27 -59.31
CA VAL A 516 -10.90 -14.96 -58.69
C VAL A 516 -10.58 -13.81 -59.67
N HIS A 517 -10.72 -14.01 -60.98
CA HIS A 517 -10.50 -12.95 -61.98
C HIS A 517 -11.49 -11.77 -61.77
N PRO A 518 -11.01 -10.52 -61.64
CA PRO A 518 -11.89 -9.35 -61.43
C PRO A 518 -13.00 -9.24 -62.48
N ASP A 519 -12.66 -9.34 -63.77
CA ASP A 519 -13.61 -9.18 -64.89
C ASP A 519 -14.69 -10.27 -64.99
N LYS A 520 -14.57 -11.37 -64.24
CA LYS A 520 -15.55 -12.48 -64.26
C LYS A 520 -16.59 -12.40 -63.14
N GLN A 521 -16.41 -11.47 -62.19
CA GLN A 521 -17.27 -11.30 -61.03
C GLN A 521 -18.35 -10.23 -61.29
N THR A 522 -19.33 -10.59 -62.13
CA THR A 522 -20.45 -9.72 -62.50
C THR A 522 -21.47 -9.48 -61.38
N GLY A 523 -21.35 -10.17 -60.24
CA GLY A 523 -22.26 -10.10 -59.09
C GLY A 523 -21.69 -9.44 -57.83
N ALA A 524 -20.53 -8.78 -57.88
CA ALA A 524 -19.97 -8.08 -56.73
C ALA A 524 -20.82 -6.83 -56.38
N GLU A 525 -21.53 -6.87 -55.25
CA GLU A 525 -22.51 -5.85 -54.85
C GLU A 525 -21.85 -4.54 -54.35
N CYS A 526 -20.59 -4.58 -53.86
CA CYS A 526 -19.88 -3.39 -53.41
C CYS A 526 -18.45 -3.24 -53.96
N ASP A 527 -17.92 -2.01 -53.89
CA ASP A 527 -16.56 -1.70 -54.35
C ASP A 527 -15.45 -2.33 -53.47
N ALA A 528 -15.76 -2.76 -52.25
CA ALA A 528 -14.80 -3.47 -51.39
C ALA A 528 -14.53 -4.89 -51.92
N ASP A 529 -15.56 -5.60 -52.39
CA ASP A 529 -15.43 -6.96 -52.93
C ASP A 529 -14.55 -6.96 -54.18
N ARG A 530 -14.77 -6.00 -55.10
CA ARG A 530 -13.93 -5.83 -56.30
C ARG A 530 -12.45 -5.64 -55.97
N ARG A 531 -12.15 -4.89 -54.90
CA ARG A 531 -10.76 -4.73 -54.40
C ARG A 531 -10.22 -6.03 -53.81
N ALA A 532 -11.03 -6.80 -53.09
CA ALA A 532 -10.63 -8.11 -52.54
C ALA A 532 -10.30 -9.12 -53.66
N PHE A 533 -11.14 -9.21 -54.70
CA PHE A 533 -10.87 -10.02 -55.90
C PHE A 533 -9.57 -9.58 -56.60
N GLY A 534 -9.35 -8.27 -56.80
CA GLY A 534 -8.11 -7.75 -57.37
C GLY A 534 -6.86 -8.08 -56.55
N LEU A 535 -6.93 -7.94 -55.23
CA LEU A 535 -5.85 -8.31 -54.30
C LEU A 535 -5.58 -9.82 -54.32
N ALA A 536 -6.62 -10.66 -54.37
CA ALA A 536 -6.47 -12.11 -54.42
C ALA A 536 -5.84 -12.56 -55.74
N PHE A 537 -6.23 -11.96 -56.86
CA PHE A 537 -5.65 -12.22 -58.16
C PHE A 537 -4.16 -11.81 -58.23
N ALA A 538 -3.81 -10.62 -57.72
CA ALA A 538 -2.42 -10.16 -57.65
C ALA A 538 -1.55 -11.10 -56.78
N ARG A 539 -2.06 -11.52 -55.61
CA ARG A 539 -1.39 -12.50 -54.74
C ARG A 539 -1.22 -13.86 -55.42
N LEU A 540 -2.18 -14.28 -56.26
CA LEU A 540 -2.11 -15.51 -57.04
C LEU A 540 -1.01 -15.46 -58.11
N GLU A 541 -0.84 -14.33 -58.80
CA GLU A 541 0.23 -14.11 -59.77
C GLU A 541 1.61 -14.06 -59.09
N GLU A 542 1.76 -13.24 -58.05
CA GLU A 542 3.00 -13.17 -57.26
C GLU A 542 3.40 -14.55 -56.69
N SER A 543 2.41 -15.33 -56.21
CA SER A 543 2.66 -16.67 -55.71
C SER A 543 3.10 -17.63 -56.81
N ARG A 544 2.57 -17.50 -58.04
CA ARG A 544 2.98 -18.33 -59.18
C ARG A 544 4.43 -18.05 -59.56
N GLU A 545 4.79 -16.78 -59.71
CA GLU A 545 6.15 -16.38 -60.11
C GLU A 545 7.20 -16.87 -59.09
N LYS A 546 6.91 -16.73 -57.79
CA LYS A 546 7.77 -17.26 -56.72
C LYS A 546 7.89 -18.79 -56.77
N LEU A 547 6.78 -19.52 -56.97
CA LEU A 547 6.82 -20.98 -57.10
C LEU A 547 7.62 -21.43 -58.34
N GLU A 548 7.45 -20.75 -59.48
CA GLU A 548 8.23 -21.04 -60.71
C GLU A 548 9.73 -20.76 -60.49
N ALA A 549 10.10 -19.66 -59.80
CA ALA A 549 11.49 -19.38 -59.44
C ALA A 549 12.10 -20.40 -58.46
N MET A 550 11.36 -20.81 -57.43
CA MET A 550 11.81 -21.82 -56.45
C MET A 550 11.98 -23.22 -57.07
N ILE A 551 11.13 -23.58 -58.05
CA ILE A 551 11.27 -24.83 -58.81
C ILE A 551 12.48 -24.77 -59.74
N ALA A 552 12.76 -23.61 -60.35
CA ALA A 552 13.91 -23.42 -61.24
C ALA A 552 15.26 -23.51 -60.51
N GLU A 553 15.32 -23.07 -59.25
CA GLU A 553 16.53 -23.15 -58.40
C GLU A 553 16.81 -24.59 -57.95
N ASP A 554 15.89 -25.24 -57.24
CA ASP A 554 16.04 -26.64 -56.82
C ASP A 554 14.71 -27.30 -56.43
N VAL A 555 14.24 -28.24 -57.26
CA VAL A 555 12.93 -28.89 -57.07
C VAL A 555 12.87 -29.73 -55.79
N GLU A 556 13.98 -30.32 -55.34
CA GLU A 556 14.00 -31.18 -54.14
C GLU A 556 13.93 -30.34 -52.85
N SER A 557 14.72 -29.26 -52.79
CA SER A 557 14.71 -28.28 -51.71
C SER A 557 13.35 -27.57 -51.62
N CYS A 558 12.72 -27.28 -52.76
CA CYS A 558 11.36 -26.75 -52.84
C CYS A 558 10.30 -27.73 -52.28
N ARG A 559 10.44 -29.04 -52.55
CA ARG A 559 9.57 -30.08 -51.96
C ARG A 559 9.75 -30.23 -50.45
N GLU A 560 10.98 -30.31 -49.97
CA GLU A 560 11.24 -30.39 -48.52
C GLU A 560 10.77 -29.11 -47.80
N LEU A 561 10.97 -27.91 -48.40
CA LEU A 561 10.46 -26.66 -47.85
C LEU A 561 8.93 -26.68 -47.69
N ARG A 562 8.19 -27.16 -48.70
CA ARG A 562 6.74 -27.34 -48.61
C ARG A 562 6.34 -28.35 -47.52
N ARG A 563 7.06 -29.47 -47.42
CA ARG A 563 6.84 -30.49 -46.38
C ARG A 563 7.03 -29.90 -44.97
N VAL A 564 8.06 -29.07 -44.77
CA VAL A 564 8.27 -28.35 -43.51
C VAL A 564 7.11 -27.39 -43.23
N LEU A 565 6.73 -26.53 -44.19
CA LEU A 565 5.69 -25.51 -43.99
C LEU A 565 4.29 -26.08 -43.69
N ARG A 566 4.03 -27.34 -44.08
CA ARG A 566 2.77 -28.06 -43.78
C ARG A 566 2.81 -28.95 -42.54
N ALA A 567 3.96 -29.07 -41.86
CA ALA A 567 4.10 -29.98 -40.74
C ALA A 567 3.36 -29.49 -39.48
N GLU A 568 2.56 -30.35 -38.86
CA GLU A 568 1.92 -30.09 -37.56
C GLU A 568 2.94 -30.23 -36.41
N VAL A 569 3.84 -29.27 -36.28
CA VAL A 569 4.90 -29.28 -35.24
C VAL A 569 4.40 -29.00 -33.82
N ALA A 570 3.12 -28.64 -33.68
CA ALA A 570 2.46 -28.49 -32.40
C ALA A 570 2.24 -29.85 -31.71
N THR A 571 1.94 -30.92 -32.45
CA THR A 571 1.77 -32.27 -31.87
C THR A 571 3.10 -33.03 -31.85
N ARG A 572 3.30 -33.91 -30.86
CA ARG A 572 4.51 -34.74 -30.79
C ARG A 572 4.57 -35.70 -31.97
N ALA A 573 3.41 -36.20 -32.42
CA ALA A 573 3.30 -37.09 -33.56
C ALA A 573 3.66 -36.42 -34.89
N GLY A 574 3.24 -35.16 -35.12
CA GLY A 574 3.58 -34.40 -36.32
C GLY A 574 5.03 -33.91 -36.31
N ALA A 575 5.53 -33.41 -35.18
CA ALA A 575 6.93 -33.02 -35.03
C ALA A 575 7.90 -34.21 -35.22
N ALA A 576 7.59 -35.38 -34.67
CA ALA A 576 8.37 -36.60 -34.89
C ALA A 576 8.33 -37.08 -36.35
N ALA A 577 7.18 -36.97 -37.03
CA ALA A 577 7.03 -37.33 -38.45
C ALA A 577 7.77 -36.37 -39.40
N LEU A 578 7.92 -35.08 -39.03
CA LEU A 578 8.76 -34.15 -39.77
C LEU A 578 10.24 -34.54 -39.67
N LEU A 579 10.72 -34.79 -38.45
CA LEU A 579 12.13 -35.07 -38.16
C LEU A 579 12.54 -36.53 -38.47
N GLY A 580 11.59 -37.44 -38.66
CA GLY A 580 11.86 -38.86 -38.90
C GLY A 580 12.31 -39.64 -37.65
N VAL A 581 11.96 -39.15 -36.45
CA VAL A 581 12.35 -39.72 -35.15
C VAL A 581 11.21 -40.58 -34.59
N ASP A 582 11.52 -41.61 -33.78
CA ASP A 582 10.50 -42.49 -33.20
C ASP A 582 9.57 -41.73 -32.22
N LYS A 583 8.26 -41.90 -32.41
CA LYS A 583 7.18 -41.33 -31.61
C LYS A 583 7.19 -41.83 -30.16
N ALA A 584 7.73 -43.03 -29.90
CA ALA A 584 7.68 -43.69 -28.60
C ALA A 584 8.88 -43.39 -27.67
N ALA A 585 9.95 -42.78 -28.18
CA ALA A 585 11.27 -42.81 -27.53
C ALA A 585 11.43 -41.92 -26.29
N ALA A 586 10.45 -41.09 -25.92
CA ALA A 586 10.58 -40.10 -24.85
C ALA A 586 9.97 -40.55 -23.50
N THR A 587 10.60 -41.54 -22.86
CA THR A 587 10.55 -41.72 -21.40
C THR A 587 11.70 -40.95 -20.76
N ASP A 588 11.57 -40.53 -19.48
CA ASP A 588 12.54 -39.66 -18.79
C ASP A 588 14.01 -40.15 -18.87
N SER A 589 14.24 -41.45 -19.09
CA SER A 589 15.56 -42.06 -19.25
C SER A 589 16.21 -41.92 -20.65
N ILE A 590 15.48 -41.52 -21.69
CA ILE A 590 15.95 -41.55 -23.10
C ILE A 590 15.85 -40.16 -23.79
N ILE A 591 15.24 -39.16 -23.13
CA ILE A 591 15.01 -37.80 -23.68
C ILE A 591 16.28 -37.15 -24.26
N GLU A 592 17.44 -37.31 -23.61
CA GLU A 592 18.68 -36.66 -24.06
C GLU A 592 19.24 -37.26 -25.37
N GLU A 593 18.98 -38.55 -25.64
CA GLU A 593 19.37 -39.19 -26.90
C GLU A 593 18.42 -38.78 -28.03
N VAL A 594 17.10 -38.80 -27.76
CA VAL A 594 16.06 -38.31 -28.68
C VAL A 594 16.27 -36.85 -29.06
N ALA A 595 16.65 -35.99 -28.10
CA ALA A 595 16.94 -34.59 -28.37
C ALA A 595 18.14 -34.41 -29.33
N LYS A 596 19.22 -35.18 -29.12
CA LYS A 596 20.39 -35.16 -30.01
C LYS A 596 20.10 -35.71 -31.40
N GLU A 597 19.22 -36.70 -31.51
CA GLU A 597 18.75 -37.23 -32.79
C GLU A 597 17.88 -36.20 -33.52
N ALA A 598 16.89 -35.61 -32.84
CA ALA A 598 16.03 -34.55 -33.35
C ALA A 598 16.84 -33.34 -33.82
N GLU A 599 17.84 -32.89 -33.06
CA GLU A 599 18.74 -31.80 -33.48
C GLU A 599 19.53 -32.13 -34.76
N ARG A 600 20.00 -33.38 -34.92
CA ARG A 600 20.72 -33.81 -36.12
C ARG A 600 19.79 -33.83 -37.33
N ALA A 601 18.60 -34.39 -37.18
CA ALA A 601 17.57 -34.41 -38.21
C ALA A 601 17.18 -32.99 -38.64
N ALA A 602 16.96 -32.07 -37.69
CA ALA A 602 16.64 -30.68 -37.99
C ALA A 602 17.80 -29.95 -38.70
N LYS A 603 19.06 -30.18 -38.31
CA LYS A 603 20.24 -29.63 -39.01
C LYS A 603 20.36 -30.18 -40.44
N GLU A 604 20.08 -31.47 -40.66
CA GLU A 604 20.06 -32.03 -42.00
C GLU A 604 18.91 -31.45 -42.86
N LEU A 605 17.73 -31.29 -42.28
CA LEU A 605 16.56 -30.72 -42.94
C LEU A 605 16.79 -29.25 -43.32
N LYS A 606 17.33 -28.44 -42.40
CA LYS A 606 17.79 -27.06 -42.68
C LYS A 606 18.83 -27.00 -43.81
N ARG A 607 19.79 -27.94 -43.83
CA ARG A 607 20.75 -28.06 -44.94
C ARG A 607 20.09 -28.43 -46.27
N LYS A 608 19.03 -29.25 -46.27
CA LYS A 608 18.28 -29.58 -47.51
C LYS A 608 17.52 -28.37 -48.04
N ILE A 609 16.93 -27.54 -47.18
CA ILE A 609 16.21 -26.33 -47.62
C ILE A 609 17.11 -25.11 -47.84
N SER A 610 18.40 -25.14 -47.50
CA SER A 610 19.27 -23.94 -47.51
C SER A 610 19.40 -23.25 -48.87
N LYS A 611 19.27 -23.98 -49.99
CA LYS A 611 19.22 -23.38 -51.34
C LYS A 611 18.07 -22.40 -51.53
N MET A 612 17.00 -22.53 -50.74
CA MET A 612 15.81 -21.68 -50.82
C MET A 612 15.95 -20.37 -50.02
N GLU A 613 17.06 -20.14 -49.29
CA GLU A 613 17.25 -18.96 -48.43
C GLU A 613 17.07 -17.61 -49.16
N VAL A 614 17.54 -17.53 -50.41
CA VAL A 614 17.47 -16.31 -51.22
C VAL A 614 16.14 -16.19 -51.98
N VAL A 615 15.56 -17.31 -52.40
CA VAL A 615 14.43 -17.35 -53.36
C VAL A 615 13.07 -17.47 -52.66
N ALA A 616 13.01 -18.09 -51.47
CA ALA A 616 11.76 -18.35 -50.76
C ALA A 616 11.56 -17.41 -49.56
N PRO A 617 10.53 -16.54 -49.56
CA PRO A 617 10.26 -15.64 -48.42
C PRO A 617 9.93 -16.40 -47.12
N ASP A 618 9.37 -17.60 -47.25
CA ASP A 618 8.96 -18.46 -46.14
C ASP A 618 10.11 -19.29 -45.53
N PHE A 619 11.35 -19.18 -46.05
CA PHE A 619 12.51 -19.96 -45.58
C PHE A 619 12.76 -19.82 -44.06
N ARG A 620 12.77 -18.57 -43.54
CA ARG A 620 12.97 -18.32 -42.11
C ARG A 620 11.86 -18.93 -41.24
N GLN A 621 10.64 -19.01 -41.77
CA GLN A 621 9.55 -19.70 -41.07
C GLN A 621 9.79 -21.21 -41.04
N ALA A 622 10.25 -21.79 -42.14
CA ALA A 622 10.58 -23.22 -42.19
C ALA A 622 11.71 -23.57 -41.22
N GLU A 623 12.74 -22.73 -41.09
CA GLU A 623 13.76 -22.89 -40.04
C GLU A 623 13.17 -22.87 -38.63
N ALA A 624 12.29 -21.91 -38.34
CA ALA A 624 11.61 -21.81 -37.05
C ALA A 624 10.70 -23.02 -36.77
N ILE A 625 10.06 -23.59 -37.78
CA ILE A 625 9.29 -24.84 -37.70
C ILE A 625 10.20 -26.02 -37.35
N CYS A 626 11.39 -26.12 -37.97
CA CYS A 626 12.36 -27.16 -37.62
C CYS A 626 12.83 -27.05 -36.16
N ASP A 627 13.16 -25.85 -35.69
CA ASP A 627 13.57 -25.63 -34.29
C ASP A 627 12.42 -25.87 -33.31
N GLU A 628 11.17 -25.58 -33.71
CA GLU A 628 9.98 -25.85 -32.92
C GLU A 628 9.73 -27.37 -32.82
N ALA A 629 9.86 -28.12 -33.92
CA ALA A 629 9.73 -29.57 -33.92
C ALA A 629 10.74 -30.24 -32.95
N VAL A 630 12.00 -29.78 -32.94
CA VAL A 630 13.01 -30.26 -31.99
C VAL A 630 12.57 -30.01 -30.56
N LYS A 631 12.06 -28.81 -30.24
CA LYS A 631 11.59 -28.47 -28.89
C LYS A 631 10.37 -29.29 -28.48
N THR A 632 9.41 -29.52 -29.38
CA THR A 632 8.22 -30.36 -29.12
C THR A 632 8.63 -31.82 -28.84
N VAL A 633 9.53 -32.40 -29.65
CA VAL A 633 9.97 -33.79 -29.49
C VAL A 633 10.86 -33.96 -28.24
N SER A 634 11.75 -33.00 -27.96
CA SER A 634 12.71 -33.06 -26.84
C SER A 634 12.09 -32.76 -25.47
N ARG A 635 10.82 -32.36 -25.40
CA ARG A 635 10.19 -31.91 -24.16
C ARG A 635 9.91 -33.08 -23.18
N PRO A 636 10.27 -32.96 -21.89
CA PRO A 636 9.81 -33.89 -20.85
C PRO A 636 8.31 -33.70 -20.59
N MET A 637 7.54 -34.77 -20.82
CA MET A 637 6.11 -34.82 -20.52
C MET A 637 5.66 -36.27 -20.36
N ALA A 638 4.93 -36.56 -19.29
CA ALA A 638 4.41 -37.90 -19.02
C ALA A 638 3.45 -38.38 -20.13
N ALA A 639 3.49 -39.66 -20.46
CA ALA A 639 2.64 -40.25 -21.51
C ALA A 639 1.13 -40.04 -21.26
N GLU A 640 0.70 -40.01 -20.01
CA GLU A 640 -0.70 -39.73 -19.61
C GLU A 640 -1.10 -38.25 -19.75
N ALA A 641 -0.12 -37.34 -19.70
CA ALA A 641 -0.33 -35.89 -19.80
C ALA A 641 -0.37 -35.40 -21.25
N LEU A 642 0.35 -36.07 -22.16
CA LEU A 642 0.43 -35.72 -23.59
C LEU A 642 -0.96 -35.59 -24.25
N PRO A 643 -1.89 -36.57 -24.18
CA PRO A 643 -3.20 -36.44 -24.82
C PRO A 643 -4.07 -35.32 -24.24
N ARG A 644 -3.96 -35.07 -22.92
CA ARG A 644 -4.68 -33.96 -22.25
C ARG A 644 -4.13 -32.61 -22.68
N SER A 645 -2.83 -32.53 -22.90
CA SER A 645 -2.17 -31.33 -23.43
C SER A 645 -2.59 -31.08 -24.87
N GLU A 646 -2.41 -32.05 -25.78
CA GLU A 646 -2.74 -31.88 -27.21
C GLU A 646 -4.24 -31.62 -27.46
N ALA A 647 -5.13 -32.07 -26.57
CA ALA A 647 -6.56 -31.70 -26.63
C ALA A 647 -6.80 -30.18 -26.59
N LEU A 648 -5.96 -29.41 -25.88
CA LEU A 648 -6.06 -27.95 -25.77
C LEU A 648 -5.82 -27.23 -27.11
N LEU A 649 -5.17 -27.86 -28.10
CA LEU A 649 -4.97 -27.29 -29.43
C LEU A 649 -6.30 -27.04 -30.17
N ARG A 650 -7.38 -27.72 -29.76
CA ARG A 650 -8.74 -27.54 -30.30
C ARG A 650 -9.51 -26.40 -29.63
N GLU A 651 -8.98 -25.86 -28.53
CA GLU A 651 -9.59 -24.75 -27.81
C GLU A 651 -9.00 -23.42 -28.29
N GLY A 652 -9.87 -22.42 -28.50
CA GLY A 652 -9.42 -21.10 -28.94
C GLY A 652 -9.00 -20.21 -27.76
N ALA A 653 -8.19 -19.18 -28.03
CA ALA A 653 -7.80 -18.20 -27.03
C ALA A 653 -8.74 -16.98 -27.03
N GLN A 654 -9.03 -16.43 -25.86
CA GLN A 654 -9.98 -15.30 -25.69
C GLN A 654 -9.34 -13.93 -25.92
N SER A 655 -8.01 -13.83 -25.93
CA SER A 655 -7.26 -12.57 -26.01
C SER A 655 -6.08 -12.71 -26.96
N SER A 656 -5.81 -11.65 -27.72
CA SER A 656 -4.68 -11.59 -28.65
C SER A 656 -3.35 -11.28 -27.95
N ARG A 657 -3.37 -11.09 -26.62
CA ARG A 657 -2.20 -10.97 -25.75
C ARG A 657 -2.38 -11.89 -24.54
N ALA A 658 -1.37 -12.68 -24.19
CA ALA A 658 -1.37 -13.57 -23.04
C ALA A 658 0.06 -14.06 -22.75
N LEU A 659 0.32 -14.59 -21.55
CA LEU A 659 1.47 -15.45 -21.26
C LEU A 659 1.19 -16.88 -21.78
N GLY A 660 2.23 -17.62 -22.19
CA GLY A 660 2.08 -18.98 -22.72
C GLY A 660 1.43 -19.04 -24.12
N LEU A 661 0.52 -20.02 -24.33
CA LEU A 661 -0.12 -20.32 -25.62
C LEU A 661 0.89 -20.58 -26.75
N ARG A 662 1.86 -21.48 -26.51
CA ARG A 662 3.01 -21.71 -27.39
C ARG A 662 2.64 -21.97 -28.85
N ASP A 663 1.57 -22.73 -29.08
CA ASP A 663 1.01 -23.03 -30.40
C ASP A 663 0.52 -21.78 -31.14
N LEU A 664 -0.02 -20.79 -30.45
CA LEU A 664 -0.45 -19.51 -31.03
C LEU A 664 0.69 -18.47 -31.10
N ARG A 665 1.94 -18.89 -30.85
CA ARG A 665 3.12 -18.03 -30.91
C ARG A 665 4.21 -18.50 -31.86
N PHE A 666 4.35 -19.81 -32.02
CA PHE A 666 5.36 -20.45 -32.84
C PHE A 666 4.67 -21.41 -33.82
N PRO A 667 5.04 -21.39 -35.12
CA PRO A 667 6.07 -20.57 -35.75
C PRO A 667 5.63 -19.11 -36.04
N ARG A 668 4.36 -18.76 -35.79
CA ARG A 668 3.80 -17.43 -36.07
C ARG A 668 3.20 -16.76 -34.83
N PRO A 669 3.51 -15.48 -34.59
CA PRO A 669 3.09 -14.78 -33.37
C PRO A 669 1.65 -14.25 -33.49
N LEU A 670 0.68 -15.17 -33.48
CA LEU A 670 -0.75 -14.84 -33.46
C LEU A 670 -1.12 -14.10 -32.15
N VAL A 671 -0.64 -14.63 -31.02
CA VAL A 671 -0.68 -14.03 -29.69
C VAL A 671 0.69 -13.43 -29.36
N LEU A 672 0.71 -12.20 -28.82
CA LEU A 672 1.96 -11.53 -28.40
C LEU A 672 2.06 -11.41 -26.87
N MET A 673 3.29 -11.32 -26.35
CA MET A 673 3.56 -10.98 -24.96
C MET A 673 4.10 -9.55 -24.88
N GLU A 674 3.17 -8.60 -24.88
CA GLU A 674 3.45 -7.16 -24.84
C GLU A 674 2.85 -6.60 -23.54
N PRO A 675 3.65 -6.44 -22.48
CA PRO A 675 3.17 -5.87 -21.23
C PRO A 675 2.94 -4.36 -21.37
N LYS A 676 1.79 -3.89 -20.89
CA LYS A 676 1.50 -2.47 -20.72
C LYS A 676 1.73 -2.10 -19.25
N SER A 677 2.60 -1.12 -19.00
CA SER A 677 2.99 -0.70 -17.65
C SER A 677 2.55 0.73 -17.36
N VAL A 678 1.99 0.96 -16.18
CA VAL A 678 1.52 2.27 -15.69
C VAL A 678 1.91 2.48 -14.24
N SER A 679 1.96 3.73 -13.79
CA SER A 679 2.34 4.08 -12.42
C SER A 679 1.42 5.15 -11.84
N TYR A 680 1.31 5.16 -10.51
CA TYR A 680 0.53 6.14 -9.78
C TYR A 680 1.28 6.55 -8.50
N MET A 681 1.47 7.86 -8.33
CA MET A 681 2.03 8.46 -7.13
C MET A 681 0.90 8.69 -6.11
N LEU A 682 0.95 8.02 -4.97
CA LEU A 682 -0.04 8.18 -3.91
C LEU A 682 0.09 9.57 -3.28
N SER A 683 -0.98 10.35 -3.33
CA SER A 683 -1.05 11.66 -2.66
C SER A 683 -1.23 11.49 -1.14
N THR A 684 -0.65 12.39 -0.35
CA THR A 684 -0.59 12.26 1.12
C THR A 684 -1.93 12.45 1.83
N ASN A 685 -2.93 13.01 1.12
CA ASN A 685 -4.14 13.56 1.73
C ASN A 685 -5.43 12.80 1.36
N ALA A 686 -5.38 11.86 0.40
CA ALA A 686 -6.57 11.16 -0.10
C ALA A 686 -6.56 9.65 0.25
N SER A 687 -7.74 9.11 0.54
CA SER A 687 -7.96 7.66 0.58
C SER A 687 -8.32 7.19 -0.84
N VAL A 688 -7.46 6.38 -1.45
CA VAL A 688 -7.63 5.87 -2.81
C VAL A 688 -7.85 4.36 -2.82
N ARG A 689 -8.50 3.86 -3.87
CA ARG A 689 -8.71 2.43 -4.09
C ARG A 689 -8.37 2.09 -5.55
N PHE A 690 -7.82 0.91 -5.79
CA PHE A 690 -7.49 0.41 -7.13
C PHE A 690 -8.21 -0.91 -7.34
N ALA A 691 -9.07 -0.98 -8.36
CA ALA A 691 -9.70 -2.21 -8.81
C ALA A 691 -8.84 -2.82 -9.92
N LEU A 692 -8.19 -3.95 -9.62
CA LEU A 692 -7.46 -4.79 -10.56
C LEU A 692 -8.43 -5.88 -11.03
N LEU A 693 -8.70 -5.92 -12.34
CA LEU A 693 -9.77 -6.68 -12.96
C LEU A 693 -9.19 -7.55 -14.08
N CYS A 694 -9.75 -8.74 -14.29
CA CYS A 694 -9.33 -9.63 -15.36
C CYS A 694 -10.45 -10.54 -15.87
N GLY A 695 -10.43 -10.86 -17.16
CA GLY A 695 -11.46 -11.68 -17.79
C GLY A 695 -12.82 -10.96 -17.74
N ALA A 696 -13.84 -11.60 -17.18
CA ALA A 696 -15.20 -11.06 -17.13
C ALA A 696 -15.32 -9.75 -16.33
N THR A 697 -14.54 -9.60 -15.25
CA THR A 697 -14.60 -8.41 -14.39
C THR A 697 -14.01 -7.17 -15.06
N ALA A 698 -13.13 -7.33 -16.06
CA ALA A 698 -12.55 -6.21 -16.81
C ALA A 698 -13.63 -5.42 -17.59
N SER A 699 -14.72 -6.08 -17.99
CA SER A 699 -15.83 -5.48 -18.74
C SER A 699 -16.87 -4.76 -17.85
N LEU A 700 -16.66 -4.65 -16.54
CA LEU A 700 -17.58 -3.94 -15.63
C LEU A 700 -17.57 -2.42 -15.87
N SER A 701 -18.74 -1.79 -15.76
CA SER A 701 -18.84 -0.33 -15.89
C SER A 701 -18.26 0.41 -14.67
N ASP A 702 -17.68 1.57 -14.92
CA ASP A 702 -17.03 2.40 -13.90
C ASP A 702 -17.99 2.87 -12.81
N GLU A 703 -19.24 3.16 -13.17
CA GLU A 703 -20.31 3.44 -12.21
C GLU A 703 -20.54 2.28 -11.23
N SER A 704 -20.50 1.04 -11.74
CA SER A 704 -20.78 -0.16 -10.94
C SER A 704 -19.62 -0.45 -9.97
N LEU A 705 -18.38 -0.31 -10.45
CA LEU A 705 -17.17 -0.39 -9.63
C LEU A 705 -17.17 0.69 -8.53
N THR A 706 -17.46 1.94 -8.91
CA THR A 706 -17.53 3.09 -7.99
C THR A 706 -18.59 2.88 -6.91
N ARG A 707 -19.81 2.49 -7.31
CA ARG A 707 -20.94 2.24 -6.39
C ARG A 707 -20.62 1.13 -5.38
N ALA A 708 -20.04 0.03 -5.84
CA ALA A 708 -19.68 -1.11 -5.00
C ALA A 708 -18.51 -0.78 -4.04
N ALA A 709 -17.51 -0.03 -4.49
CA ALA A 709 -16.40 0.43 -3.65
C ALA A 709 -16.82 1.50 -2.62
N ALA A 710 -17.74 2.39 -2.97
CA ALA A 710 -18.28 3.41 -2.06
C ALA A 710 -19.14 2.78 -0.95
N ALA A 711 -19.98 1.79 -1.28
CA ALA A 711 -20.78 1.04 -0.30
C ALA A 711 -19.91 0.28 0.73
N HIS A 712 -18.71 -0.13 0.33
CA HIS A 712 -17.79 -0.94 1.11
C HIS A 712 -16.49 -0.20 1.46
N SER A 713 -16.58 1.08 1.84
CA SER A 713 -15.36 1.81 2.22
C SER A 713 -14.60 1.10 3.34
N ARG A 714 -13.26 1.13 3.23
CA ARG A 714 -12.27 0.42 4.06
C ARG A 714 -12.33 -1.12 4.01
N ARG A 715 -13.16 -1.71 3.15
CA ARG A 715 -13.44 -3.17 3.06
C ARG A 715 -13.22 -3.72 1.64
N PRO A 716 -11.95 -3.78 1.16
CA PRO A 716 -11.64 -4.21 -0.20
C PRO A 716 -12.13 -5.62 -0.57
N LYS A 717 -12.14 -6.59 0.36
CA LYS A 717 -12.66 -7.95 0.11
C LYS A 717 -14.16 -7.92 -0.16
N ALA A 718 -14.94 -7.16 0.61
CA ALA A 718 -16.36 -6.96 0.32
C ALA A 718 -16.58 -6.30 -1.06
N SER A 719 -15.78 -5.29 -1.43
CA SER A 719 -15.85 -4.66 -2.76
C SER A 719 -15.66 -5.66 -3.91
N VAL A 720 -14.63 -6.52 -3.86
CA VAL A 720 -14.38 -7.51 -4.92
C VAL A 720 -15.40 -8.63 -4.96
N LEU A 721 -16.01 -9.01 -3.83
CA LEU A 721 -17.13 -9.94 -3.83
C LEU A 721 -18.33 -9.35 -4.59
N VAL A 722 -18.61 -8.06 -4.43
CA VAL A 722 -19.62 -7.36 -5.23
C VAL A 722 -19.21 -7.24 -6.70
N PHE A 723 -17.95 -6.92 -7.03
CA PHE A 723 -17.49 -6.85 -8.42
C PHE A 723 -17.72 -8.19 -9.16
N ASN A 724 -17.35 -9.30 -8.53
CA ASN A 724 -17.56 -10.64 -9.09
C ASN A 724 -19.06 -10.97 -9.21
N ALA A 725 -19.86 -10.68 -8.19
CA ALA A 725 -21.32 -10.89 -8.24
C ALA A 725 -22.01 -10.06 -9.36
N LEU A 726 -21.54 -8.83 -9.61
CA LEU A 726 -22.00 -8.00 -10.72
C LEU A 726 -21.60 -8.60 -12.07
N SER A 727 -20.35 -9.09 -12.19
CA SER A 727 -19.87 -9.82 -13.37
C SER A 727 -20.65 -11.12 -13.59
N ASP A 728 -21.18 -11.72 -12.53
CA ASP A 728 -21.98 -12.93 -12.59
C ASP A 728 -23.46 -12.66 -12.95
N ALA A 729 -23.94 -11.43 -12.78
CA ALA A 729 -25.25 -10.99 -13.23
C ALA A 729 -25.25 -10.45 -14.67
N SER A 730 -24.13 -9.89 -15.15
CA SER A 730 -24.10 -9.11 -16.40
C SER A 730 -23.90 -9.90 -17.69
N THR A 731 -23.46 -11.15 -17.64
CA THR A 731 -23.21 -11.95 -18.87
C THR A 731 -24.43 -12.78 -19.27
N PRO A 732 -25.08 -12.52 -20.42
CA PRO A 732 -26.06 -13.43 -20.99
C PRO A 732 -25.40 -14.74 -21.47
N SER A 733 -26.23 -15.69 -21.90
CA SER A 733 -25.90 -17.10 -22.21
C SER A 733 -25.02 -17.32 -23.45
N SER A 734 -23.88 -16.65 -23.56
CA SER A 734 -22.85 -16.99 -24.54
C SER A 734 -22.07 -18.24 -24.08
N PRO A 735 -21.86 -19.25 -24.94
CA PRO A 735 -21.04 -20.43 -24.60
C PRO A 735 -19.55 -20.09 -24.41
N VAL A 736 -19.13 -18.87 -24.76
CA VAL A 736 -17.75 -18.37 -24.62
C VAL A 736 -17.58 -17.47 -23.39
N ALA A 737 -18.65 -17.18 -22.65
CA ALA A 737 -18.60 -16.33 -21.46
C ALA A 737 -17.84 -16.99 -20.29
N ASN A 738 -16.55 -16.67 -20.20
CA ASN A 738 -15.67 -16.70 -19.03
C ASN A 738 -16.22 -17.45 -17.81
N ALA A 739 -15.85 -18.73 -17.69
CA ALA A 739 -16.32 -19.62 -16.63
C ALA A 739 -15.99 -19.14 -15.21
N SER A 740 -14.97 -18.26 -15.07
CA SER A 740 -14.52 -17.66 -13.82
C SER A 740 -14.50 -16.13 -13.90
N SER A 741 -14.74 -15.48 -12.76
CA SER A 741 -14.54 -14.04 -12.59
C SER A 741 -13.60 -13.80 -11.41
N ALA A 742 -12.67 -12.84 -11.52
CA ALA A 742 -11.72 -12.56 -10.46
C ALA A 742 -11.33 -11.07 -10.42
N SER A 743 -11.10 -10.57 -9.21
CA SER A 743 -10.70 -9.18 -8.98
C SER A 743 -9.91 -9.02 -7.69
N VAL A 744 -9.04 -8.00 -7.65
CA VAL A 744 -8.31 -7.55 -6.45
C VAL A 744 -8.59 -6.07 -6.23
N CYS A 745 -9.00 -5.69 -5.02
CA CYS A 745 -9.13 -4.29 -4.64
C CYS A 745 -7.99 -3.95 -3.67
N ILE A 746 -7.20 -2.93 -3.98
CA ILE A 746 -6.17 -2.38 -3.09
C ILE A 746 -6.72 -1.06 -2.56
N SER A 747 -6.83 -0.90 -1.25
CA SER A 747 -7.17 0.37 -0.59
C SER A 747 -5.94 0.91 0.11
N VAL A 748 -5.59 2.16 -0.17
CA VAL A 748 -4.49 2.87 0.48
C VAL A 748 -4.99 4.16 1.08
N ARG A 749 -4.62 4.42 2.33
CA ARG A 749 -4.94 5.64 3.07
C ARG A 749 -3.82 5.98 4.04
N ARG A 750 -3.80 7.21 4.56
CA ARG A 750 -2.93 7.57 5.67
C ARG A 750 -3.25 6.73 6.92
N SER A 751 -2.23 6.30 7.67
CA SER A 751 -2.44 5.71 9.00
C SER A 751 -2.89 6.81 9.96
N GLY A 752 -3.88 6.53 10.82
CA GLY A 752 -4.56 7.55 11.64
C GLY A 752 -3.74 8.13 12.80
N LYS A 753 -2.41 8.12 12.72
CA LYS A 753 -1.52 8.74 13.72
C LYS A 753 -1.34 10.21 13.37
N ALA A 754 -1.98 11.08 14.15
CA ALA A 754 -1.79 12.52 14.04
C ALA A 754 -0.30 12.89 14.07
N GLU A 755 0.08 13.86 13.25
CA GLU A 755 1.41 14.47 13.25
C GLU A 755 1.70 15.11 14.60
N THR A 756 2.36 14.33 15.46
CA THR A 756 3.08 14.85 16.62
C THR A 756 4.55 14.92 16.22
N SER A 757 5.08 16.15 16.17
CA SER A 757 6.48 16.43 15.82
C SER A 757 7.44 15.51 16.60
N ALA A 758 8.54 15.09 15.97
CA ALA A 758 9.53 14.17 16.53
C ALA A 758 10.27 14.71 17.78
N ALA A 759 9.57 14.73 18.91
CA ALA A 759 10.08 15.05 20.24
C ALA A 759 9.58 13.98 21.21
N LYS A 760 10.53 13.25 21.82
CA LYS A 760 10.28 12.20 22.83
C LYS A 760 9.08 11.29 22.55
N ARG A 761 9.37 10.16 21.90
CA ARG A 761 8.57 8.93 22.05
C ARG A 761 8.71 8.40 23.47
N GLN A 762 8.11 9.10 24.44
CA GLN A 762 7.76 8.52 25.72
C GLN A 762 6.93 7.27 25.41
N LYS A 763 7.23 6.16 26.08
CA LYS A 763 6.57 4.88 25.83
C LYS A 763 5.17 4.88 26.47
N THR A 764 4.31 5.82 26.05
CA THR A 764 2.87 5.66 26.18
C THR A 764 2.53 4.40 25.41
N GLY A 765 2.12 3.36 26.13
CA GLY A 765 1.72 2.12 25.49
C GLY A 765 0.59 2.42 24.52
N SER A 766 0.72 1.98 23.26
CA SER A 766 -0.48 1.51 22.59
C SER A 766 -1.10 0.51 23.55
N SER A 767 -2.36 0.70 23.93
CA SER A 767 -3.07 -0.36 24.63
C SER A 767 -3.17 -1.51 23.64
N ASP A 768 -2.29 -2.48 23.77
CA ASP A 768 -2.23 -3.64 22.89
C ASP A 768 -3.42 -4.59 23.15
N THR A 769 -4.44 -4.15 23.89
CA THR A 769 -5.62 -4.91 24.32
C THR A 769 -6.91 -4.25 23.82
N VAL A 770 -7.82 -5.07 23.27
CA VAL A 770 -9.08 -4.64 22.64
C VAL A 770 -10.19 -5.66 22.90
N ARG A 771 -11.44 -5.22 23.05
CA ARG A 771 -12.59 -6.11 23.22
C ARG A 771 -13.37 -6.21 21.92
N VAL A 772 -13.56 -7.43 21.41
CA VAL A 772 -14.20 -7.66 20.11
C VAL A 772 -15.24 -8.76 20.18
N ARG A 773 -16.21 -8.71 19.26
CA ARG A 773 -17.14 -9.82 18.99
C ARG A 773 -17.08 -10.22 17.52
N HIS A 774 -17.37 -11.47 17.19
CA HIS A 774 -17.25 -11.98 15.83
C HIS A 774 -18.44 -12.84 15.36
N ILE A 775 -18.60 -12.96 14.04
CA ILE A 775 -19.40 -13.99 13.38
C ILE A 775 -18.43 -14.86 12.60
N LEU A 776 -18.47 -16.18 12.81
CA LEU A 776 -17.67 -17.17 12.09
C LEU A 776 -18.55 -17.92 11.09
N LEU A 777 -18.13 -17.96 9.82
CA LEU A 777 -18.76 -18.74 8.74
C LEU A 777 -17.74 -19.73 8.19
N ARG A 778 -17.87 -21.00 8.59
CA ARG A 778 -17.03 -22.11 8.15
C ARG A 778 -17.47 -22.63 6.79
N HIS A 779 -16.52 -23.17 6.02
CA HIS A 779 -16.73 -23.78 4.70
C HIS A 779 -15.89 -25.06 4.55
N GLN A 780 -16.27 -25.95 3.62
CA GLN A 780 -15.67 -27.29 3.40
C GLN A 780 -14.14 -27.29 3.22
N GLN A 781 -13.54 -26.20 2.73
CA GLN A 781 -12.09 -26.13 2.51
C GLN A 781 -11.30 -25.94 3.82
N VAL A 782 -11.97 -25.61 4.93
CA VAL A 782 -11.36 -25.55 6.27
C VAL A 782 -11.11 -26.96 6.79
N ARG A 783 -9.88 -27.45 6.63
CA ARG A 783 -9.46 -28.79 7.09
C ARG A 783 -9.10 -28.87 8.57
N GLN A 784 -8.88 -27.73 9.24
CA GLN A 784 -8.48 -27.68 10.64
C GLN A 784 -9.68 -27.95 11.55
N ALA A 785 -9.55 -28.92 12.46
CA ALA A 785 -10.54 -29.17 13.50
C ALA A 785 -10.65 -27.96 14.44
N ASP A 786 -11.88 -27.58 14.78
CA ASP A 786 -12.18 -26.42 15.61
C ASP A 786 -12.94 -26.86 16.87
N PRO A 787 -12.33 -26.81 18.07
CA PRO A 787 -12.98 -27.23 19.31
C PRO A 787 -14.10 -26.28 19.77
N MET A 788 -14.14 -25.06 19.22
CA MET A 788 -15.15 -24.04 19.46
C MET A 788 -16.21 -24.03 18.36
N LEU A 789 -16.28 -25.08 17.52
CA LEU A 789 -17.31 -25.24 16.51
C LEU A 789 -18.65 -25.61 17.15
N ARG A 790 -19.71 -24.93 16.71
CA ARG A 790 -21.11 -25.11 17.15
C ARG A 790 -21.89 -26.00 16.19
N ARG A 791 -21.59 -25.90 14.90
CA ARG A 791 -22.20 -26.68 13.81
C ARG A 791 -21.23 -26.79 12.63
N ASP A 792 -21.25 -27.90 11.92
CA ASP A 792 -20.61 -27.99 10.60
C ASP A 792 -21.65 -27.75 9.51
N PRO A 793 -21.64 -26.58 8.84
CA PRO A 793 -22.63 -26.25 7.81
C PRO A 793 -22.41 -26.99 6.49
N GLY A 794 -21.26 -27.65 6.27
CA GLY A 794 -20.97 -28.36 5.03
C GLY A 794 -21.01 -27.50 3.75
N ARG A 795 -20.98 -26.17 3.84
CA ARG A 795 -21.13 -25.24 2.71
C ARG A 795 -19.85 -25.04 1.89
N ALA A 796 -19.99 -24.73 0.60
CA ALA A 796 -18.83 -24.39 -0.24
C ALA A 796 -18.26 -23.01 0.15
N LEU A 797 -17.05 -22.70 -0.31
CA LEU A 797 -16.45 -21.37 -0.07
C LEU A 797 -17.28 -20.23 -0.71
N PRO A 798 -17.77 -20.31 -1.96
CA PRO A 798 -18.57 -19.24 -2.55
C PRO A 798 -19.84 -18.92 -1.75
N ASP A 799 -20.58 -19.94 -1.29
CA ASP A 799 -21.77 -19.77 -0.45
C ASP A 799 -21.46 -19.08 0.88
N ALA A 800 -20.30 -19.40 1.46
CA ALA A 800 -19.82 -18.75 2.69
C ALA A 800 -19.43 -17.29 2.46
N GLU A 801 -18.78 -16.98 1.32
CA GLU A 801 -18.41 -15.60 0.96
C GLU A 801 -19.65 -14.74 0.63
N GLU A 802 -20.64 -15.29 -0.08
CA GLU A 802 -21.91 -14.63 -0.37
C GLU A 802 -22.71 -14.37 0.93
N LEU A 803 -22.78 -15.35 1.83
CA LEU A 803 -23.42 -15.18 3.13
C LEU A 803 -22.67 -14.17 4.01
N ALA A 804 -21.34 -14.16 3.99
CA ALA A 804 -20.52 -13.18 4.70
C ALA A 804 -20.79 -11.77 4.18
N LEU A 805 -20.83 -11.56 2.86
CA LEU A 805 -21.15 -10.28 2.25
C LEU A 805 -22.55 -9.79 2.65
N LYS A 806 -23.59 -10.62 2.50
CA LYS A 806 -24.97 -10.28 2.89
C LYS A 806 -25.10 -9.95 4.39
N THR A 807 -24.38 -10.69 5.24
CA THR A 807 -24.34 -10.45 6.68
C THR A 807 -23.67 -9.10 6.98
N LEU A 808 -22.53 -8.82 6.36
CA LEU A 808 -21.80 -7.56 6.50
C LEU A 808 -22.64 -6.37 6.02
N GLU A 809 -23.25 -6.43 4.83
CA GLU A 809 -24.13 -5.37 4.33
C GLU A 809 -25.31 -5.09 5.27
N THR A 810 -25.89 -6.14 5.86
CA THR A 810 -26.98 -6.01 6.84
C THR A 810 -26.49 -5.34 8.13
N LEU A 811 -25.29 -5.70 8.60
CA LEU A 811 -24.66 -5.07 9.78
C LEU A 811 -24.27 -3.61 9.54
N LEU A 812 -23.82 -3.24 8.34
CA LEU A 812 -23.51 -1.86 7.98
C LEU A 812 -24.76 -0.98 7.91
N LYS A 813 -25.91 -1.54 7.51
CA LYS A 813 -27.21 -0.86 7.51
C LYS A 813 -27.85 -0.82 8.91
N THR A 814 -27.73 -1.92 9.68
CA THR A 814 -28.41 -2.09 10.97
C THR A 814 -27.50 -2.78 12.01
N PRO A 815 -26.53 -2.06 12.62
CA PRO A 815 -25.54 -2.65 13.56
C PRO A 815 -26.15 -3.40 14.75
N ASN A 816 -27.33 -2.96 15.20
CA ASN A 816 -28.06 -3.55 16.34
C ASN A 816 -28.55 -4.99 16.08
N GLN A 817 -28.57 -5.45 14.83
CA GLN A 817 -28.94 -6.84 14.49
C GLN A 817 -27.82 -7.85 14.76
N PHE A 818 -26.62 -7.42 15.17
CA PHE A 818 -25.49 -8.32 15.40
C PHE A 818 -25.80 -9.52 16.31
N PRO A 819 -26.44 -9.38 17.50
CA PRO A 819 -26.73 -10.55 18.34
C PRO A 819 -27.73 -11.53 17.72
N LYS A 820 -28.62 -11.06 16.84
CA LYS A 820 -29.54 -11.91 16.08
C LYS A 820 -28.78 -12.68 15.00
N LEU A 821 -28.08 -11.96 14.12
CA LEU A 821 -27.32 -12.54 13.01
C LEU A 821 -26.20 -13.48 13.50
N CYS A 822 -25.52 -13.14 14.60
CA CYS A 822 -24.53 -14.02 15.20
C CYS A 822 -25.15 -15.33 15.72
N ARG A 823 -26.31 -15.28 16.40
CA ARG A 823 -27.00 -16.48 16.88
C ARG A 823 -27.55 -17.36 15.76
N GLU A 824 -28.00 -16.76 14.65
CA GLU A 824 -28.55 -17.47 13.48
C GLU A 824 -27.45 -18.04 12.56
N LEU A 825 -26.38 -17.26 12.33
CA LEU A 825 -25.41 -17.50 11.26
C LEU A 825 -24.03 -17.96 11.76
N SER A 826 -23.59 -17.61 12.97
CA SER A 826 -22.26 -17.97 13.46
C SER A 826 -22.14 -19.47 13.78
N ASP A 827 -21.08 -20.08 13.26
CA ASP A 827 -20.69 -21.47 13.53
C ASP A 827 -19.78 -21.59 14.76
N CYS A 828 -19.44 -20.48 15.43
CA CYS A 828 -18.68 -20.49 16.68
C CYS A 828 -19.62 -20.62 17.89
N GLN A 829 -19.21 -21.38 18.92
CA GLN A 829 -19.94 -21.51 20.19
C GLN A 829 -20.15 -20.18 20.92
N SER A 830 -19.32 -19.15 20.67
CA SER A 830 -19.57 -17.79 21.18
C SER A 830 -20.91 -17.21 20.68
N GLY A 831 -21.47 -17.71 19.58
CA GLY A 831 -22.82 -17.34 19.11
C GLY A 831 -23.96 -17.74 20.05
N ASP A 832 -23.75 -18.71 20.96
CA ASP A 832 -24.72 -19.09 21.99
C ASP A 832 -24.70 -18.17 23.22
N GLN A 833 -23.70 -17.29 23.37
CA GLN A 833 -23.61 -16.38 24.51
C GLN A 833 -24.85 -15.45 24.60
N PRO A 834 -25.34 -15.15 25.81
CA PRO A 834 -26.60 -14.45 26.01
C PRO A 834 -26.51 -12.94 25.71
N GLY A 835 -27.64 -12.34 25.35
CA GLY A 835 -27.78 -10.89 25.20
C GLY A 835 -26.71 -10.25 24.29
N GLN A 836 -26.05 -9.21 24.80
CA GLN A 836 -25.00 -8.45 24.11
C GLN A 836 -23.62 -9.14 24.12
N LEU A 837 -23.47 -10.25 24.84
CA LEU A 837 -22.26 -11.08 24.80
C LEU A 837 -22.25 -12.02 23.59
N CYS A 838 -23.34 -12.15 22.83
CA CYS A 838 -23.39 -12.99 21.64
C CYS A 838 -22.23 -12.68 20.66
N GLY A 839 -21.35 -13.66 20.48
CA GLY A 839 -20.16 -13.59 19.64
C GLY A 839 -18.91 -12.99 20.31
N ASP A 840 -18.94 -12.62 21.59
CA ASP A 840 -17.84 -11.96 22.30
C ASP A 840 -16.61 -12.88 22.43
N LEU A 841 -15.43 -12.35 22.08
CA LEU A 841 -14.13 -13.02 22.23
C LEU A 841 -13.38 -12.53 23.47
N GLY A 842 -13.96 -11.59 24.23
CA GLY A 842 -13.32 -10.97 25.38
C GLY A 842 -12.21 -9.99 24.96
N TRP A 843 -11.26 -9.79 25.87
CA TRP A 843 -10.11 -8.92 25.67
C TRP A 843 -8.99 -9.67 24.93
N LEU A 844 -8.75 -9.29 23.67
CA LEU A 844 -7.65 -9.78 22.86
C LEU A 844 -6.43 -8.88 23.03
N VAL A 845 -5.27 -9.46 23.28
CA VAL A 845 -3.97 -8.76 23.22
C VAL A 845 -3.31 -9.00 21.86
N LYS A 846 -2.63 -8.00 21.32
CA LYS A 846 -1.88 -8.12 20.06
C LYS A 846 -0.82 -9.22 20.16
N GLY A 847 -0.86 -10.15 19.23
CA GLY A 847 -0.10 -11.40 19.19
C GLY A 847 -0.87 -12.64 19.65
N GLN A 848 -2.12 -12.51 20.14
CA GLN A 848 -2.91 -13.65 20.63
C GLN A 848 -3.77 -14.33 19.56
N THR A 849 -4.12 -13.65 18.46
CA THR A 849 -4.88 -14.26 17.36
C THR A 849 -4.04 -14.43 16.10
N GLU A 850 -4.62 -15.04 15.07
CA GLU A 850 -3.95 -15.18 13.78
C GLU A 850 -3.59 -13.80 13.20
N ALA A 851 -2.44 -13.69 12.54
CA ALA A 851 -1.93 -12.40 12.05
C ALA A 851 -2.95 -11.59 11.23
N VAL A 852 -3.77 -12.26 10.41
CA VAL A 852 -4.83 -11.64 9.60
C VAL A 852 -5.95 -11.03 10.48
N LEU A 853 -6.32 -11.72 11.55
CA LEU A 853 -7.36 -11.26 12.48
C LEU A 853 -6.81 -10.12 13.35
N ASP A 854 -5.60 -10.26 13.89
CA ASP A 854 -4.88 -9.23 14.64
C ASP A 854 -4.69 -7.94 13.82
N GLU A 855 -4.12 -8.03 12.63
CA GLU A 855 -3.88 -6.87 11.74
C GLU A 855 -5.18 -6.13 11.39
N ALA A 856 -6.29 -6.87 11.22
CA ALA A 856 -7.59 -6.28 11.00
C ALA A 856 -8.13 -5.60 12.27
N VAL A 857 -8.20 -6.35 13.38
CA VAL A 857 -8.74 -5.92 14.69
C VAL A 857 -8.11 -4.62 15.17
N PHE A 858 -6.78 -4.57 15.23
CA PHE A 858 -6.03 -3.41 15.73
C PHE A 858 -6.00 -2.23 14.75
N ALA A 859 -6.62 -2.37 13.57
CA ALA A 859 -6.80 -1.32 12.57
C ALA A 859 -8.28 -0.93 12.35
N LEU A 860 -9.19 -1.39 13.23
CA LEU A 860 -10.57 -0.90 13.31
C LEU A 860 -10.67 0.30 14.24
N ASN A 861 -11.67 1.14 13.99
CA ASN A 861 -12.15 2.13 14.94
C ASN A 861 -13.13 1.47 15.92
N VAL A 862 -13.36 2.08 17.08
CA VAL A 862 -14.41 1.67 18.02
C VAL A 862 -15.78 1.68 17.33
N ASN A 863 -16.56 0.61 17.54
CA ASN A 863 -17.83 0.29 16.88
C ASN A 863 -17.77 0.10 15.35
N GLU A 864 -16.58 -0.18 14.78
CA GLU A 864 -16.43 -0.52 13.37
C GLU A 864 -16.50 -2.03 13.13
N PHE A 865 -17.18 -2.44 12.06
CA PHE A 865 -17.11 -3.80 11.52
C PHE A 865 -15.91 -3.97 10.58
N SER A 866 -15.25 -5.12 10.66
CA SER A 866 -14.20 -5.51 9.73
C SER A 866 -14.70 -5.68 8.29
N ASP A 867 -13.75 -5.93 7.41
CA ASP A 867 -14.00 -6.60 6.14
C ASP A 867 -14.33 -8.09 6.37
N VAL A 868 -14.60 -8.85 5.31
CA VAL A 868 -14.66 -10.32 5.39
C VAL A 868 -13.23 -10.87 5.50
N LEU A 869 -12.86 -11.43 6.64
CA LEU A 869 -11.51 -11.91 6.92
C LEU A 869 -11.43 -13.43 6.76
N ALA A 870 -10.50 -13.95 5.96
CA ALA A 870 -10.22 -15.38 5.90
C ALA A 870 -9.17 -15.76 6.95
N GLY A 871 -9.56 -16.61 7.92
CA GLY A 871 -8.69 -17.20 8.93
C GLY A 871 -8.70 -18.74 8.88
N SER A 872 -7.90 -19.39 9.73
CA SER A 872 -7.74 -20.85 9.76
C SER A 872 -9.02 -21.60 10.14
N ARG A 873 -9.99 -20.90 10.75
CA ARG A 873 -11.29 -21.45 11.19
C ARG A 873 -12.41 -21.26 10.16
N GLY A 874 -12.23 -20.34 9.19
CA GLY A 874 -13.25 -19.94 8.21
C GLY A 874 -13.24 -18.44 7.95
N LEU A 875 -14.37 -17.91 7.49
CA LEU A 875 -14.56 -16.48 7.26
C LEU A 875 -15.05 -15.80 8.56
N HIS A 876 -14.45 -14.66 8.90
CA HIS A 876 -14.78 -13.88 10.10
C HIS A 876 -15.27 -12.48 9.73
N ILE A 877 -16.33 -12.04 10.39
CA ILE A 877 -16.72 -10.63 10.49
C ILE A 877 -16.55 -10.22 11.94
N ILE A 878 -15.68 -9.26 12.22
CA ILE A 878 -15.34 -8.79 13.57
C ILE A 878 -15.96 -7.41 13.80
N HIS A 879 -16.42 -7.14 15.01
CA HIS A 879 -16.85 -5.84 15.47
C HIS A 879 -16.02 -5.44 16.69
N LEU A 880 -15.23 -4.36 16.56
CA LEU A 880 -14.45 -3.81 17.67
C LEU A 880 -15.40 -3.05 18.61
N ARG A 881 -15.56 -3.53 19.86
CA ARG A 881 -16.39 -2.84 20.85
C ARG A 881 -15.65 -1.72 21.57
N VAL A 882 -14.46 -2.00 22.12
CA VAL A 882 -13.70 -1.05 22.95
C VAL A 882 -12.20 -1.29 22.80
N VAL A 883 -11.38 -0.25 22.94
CA VAL A 883 -9.91 -0.32 23.00
C VAL A 883 -9.47 -0.01 24.43
N ALA A 884 -8.53 -0.77 25.02
CA ALA A 884 -8.22 -0.63 26.44
C ALA A 884 -7.59 0.71 26.84
N LEU A 885 -7.11 1.55 25.91
CA LEU A 885 -6.72 2.95 26.18
C LEU A 885 -7.91 3.80 26.64
N ALA A 886 -9.13 3.47 26.20
CA ALA A 886 -10.37 4.08 26.70
C ALA A 886 -10.80 3.51 28.07
N PHE A 887 -10.11 2.46 28.56
CA PHE A 887 -10.39 1.78 29.82
C PHE A 887 -9.24 1.92 30.85
N MET A 888 -8.05 2.34 30.43
CA MET A 888 -6.81 2.38 31.24
C MET A 888 -6.08 3.75 31.24
N ASN A 889 -6.73 4.83 30.80
CA ASN A 889 -6.38 6.14 31.34
C ASN A 889 -6.83 6.15 32.80
N GLY A 890 -5.88 5.83 33.70
CA GLY A 890 -6.15 5.38 35.05
C GLY A 890 -7.02 6.34 35.87
N PHE A 891 -8.31 6.00 35.95
CA PHE A 891 -9.14 6.26 37.11
C PHE A 891 -9.57 4.92 37.67
N ASP A 892 -9.23 4.69 38.94
CA ASP A 892 -9.86 3.62 39.70
C ASP A 892 -11.25 4.12 40.09
N PHE A 893 -12.25 3.72 39.31
CA PHE A 893 -13.65 4.09 39.54
C PHE A 893 -14.31 3.29 40.66
N SER A 894 -13.62 2.31 41.27
CA SER A 894 -14.14 1.61 42.45
C SER A 894 -14.16 2.50 43.71
N GLU A 895 -13.46 3.63 43.68
CA GLU A 895 -13.44 4.66 44.73
C GLU A 895 -13.70 6.08 44.16
N MET A 896 -14.78 6.27 43.39
CA MET A 896 -15.29 7.62 43.10
C MET A 896 -16.34 8.02 44.15
N PRO A 897 -15.98 8.74 45.24
CA PRO A 897 -16.96 9.23 46.20
C PRO A 897 -17.87 10.25 45.51
N VAL A 898 -19.17 9.96 45.52
CA VAL A 898 -20.19 10.96 45.20
C VAL A 898 -20.43 11.76 46.47
N ALA A 899 -20.22 13.07 46.41
CA ALA A 899 -20.35 13.98 47.54
C ALA A 899 -21.39 15.07 47.25
N VAL A 900 -21.95 15.65 48.31
CA VAL A 900 -22.84 16.81 48.19
C VAL A 900 -22.00 18.08 48.26
N HIS A 901 -21.84 18.74 47.12
CA HIS A 901 -21.24 20.07 47.08
C HIS A 901 -22.26 21.12 47.50
N ARG A 902 -21.85 22.09 48.32
CA ARG A 902 -22.69 23.22 48.77
C ARG A 902 -22.10 24.52 48.24
N ALA A 903 -22.89 25.31 47.51
CA ALA A 903 -22.46 26.59 46.97
C ALA A 903 -23.58 27.64 46.98
N THR A 904 -23.23 28.88 47.32
CA THR A 904 -24.12 30.03 47.17
C THR A 904 -24.10 30.50 45.71
N VAL A 905 -25.18 30.26 44.97
CA VAL A 905 -25.33 30.70 43.58
C VAL A 905 -26.42 31.76 43.51
N ALA A 906 -26.06 32.96 43.05
CA ALA A 906 -26.99 34.08 42.83
C ALA A 906 -27.84 34.44 44.08
N GLY A 907 -27.22 34.36 45.26
CA GLY A 907 -27.84 34.65 46.55
C GLY A 907 -28.66 33.51 47.16
N ARG A 908 -28.56 32.28 46.66
CA ARG A 908 -29.16 31.08 47.27
C ARG A 908 -28.13 30.00 47.54
N ASP A 909 -28.18 29.42 48.73
CA ASP A 909 -27.38 28.25 49.08
C ASP A 909 -28.02 27.00 48.48
N LEU A 910 -27.27 26.33 47.60
CA LEU A 910 -27.72 25.16 46.87
C LEU A 910 -26.79 23.99 47.13
N GLN A 911 -27.37 22.79 47.20
CA GLN A 911 -26.69 21.52 47.44
C GLN A 911 -26.82 20.65 46.20
N PHE A 912 -25.74 20.02 45.74
CA PHE A 912 -25.84 19.13 44.57
C PHE A 912 -24.87 17.96 44.62
N TRP A 913 -25.36 16.82 44.15
CA TRP A 913 -24.57 15.61 43.96
C TRP A 913 -23.52 15.84 42.87
N ALA A 914 -22.26 15.61 43.23
CA ALA A 914 -21.13 15.72 42.33
C ALA A 914 -20.16 14.55 42.51
N ALA A 915 -19.54 14.11 41.42
CA ALA A 915 -18.43 13.17 41.43
C ALA A 915 -17.12 13.95 41.58
N ALA A 916 -16.28 13.59 42.53
CA ALA A 916 -14.98 14.22 42.74
C ALA A 916 -13.86 13.18 42.69
N ARG A 917 -12.63 13.64 42.43
CA ARG A 917 -11.44 12.85 42.76
C ARG A 917 -11.23 12.97 44.25
N GLN A 918 -10.86 11.88 44.92
CA GLN A 918 -10.65 11.86 46.37
C GLN A 918 -9.61 12.90 46.86
N ALA A 919 -8.66 13.30 45.98
CA ALA A 919 -7.66 14.33 46.25
C ALA A 919 -8.14 15.79 46.09
N ASP A 920 -9.29 16.02 45.44
CA ASP A 920 -9.82 17.35 45.11
C ASP A 920 -11.00 17.76 46.03
N LEU A 921 -11.37 16.90 46.99
CA LEU A 921 -12.38 17.19 48.02
C LEU A 921 -11.79 18.14 49.09
N PRO A 922 -12.38 19.32 49.34
CA PRO A 922 -12.07 20.12 50.52
C PRO A 922 -12.38 19.34 51.80
N LEU A 923 -11.59 19.57 52.86
CA LEU A 923 -11.75 18.94 54.19
C LEU A 923 -13.14 19.13 54.85
N GLU A 924 -13.98 20.01 54.30
CA GLU A 924 -15.34 20.31 54.79
C GLU A 924 -16.46 19.60 53.99
N MET A 925 -16.14 18.84 52.93
CA MET A 925 -17.14 18.06 52.19
C MET A 925 -17.42 16.72 52.87
N GLU A 926 -18.64 16.56 53.40
CA GLU A 926 -19.11 15.33 54.02
C GLU A 926 -19.23 14.20 52.99
N GLU A 927 -18.48 13.11 53.22
CA GLU A 927 -18.59 11.88 52.45
C GLU A 927 -19.92 11.18 52.80
N VAL A 928 -20.81 11.04 51.82
CA VAL A 928 -22.20 10.65 52.09
C VAL A 928 -22.32 9.12 52.15
N SER A 929 -22.45 8.57 53.36
CA SER A 929 -22.67 7.14 53.59
C SER A 929 -24.04 6.63 53.11
N GLU A 930 -25.01 7.51 52.81
CA GLU A 930 -26.32 7.18 52.22
C GLU A 930 -26.31 7.09 50.68
N VAL A 931 -25.33 6.43 50.07
CA VAL A 931 -25.34 6.11 48.63
C VAL A 931 -26.57 5.24 48.24
N SER A 932 -27.24 4.62 49.21
CA SER A 932 -28.40 3.72 49.09
C SER A 932 -29.65 4.29 48.39
N LYS A 933 -29.69 5.58 48.05
CA LYS A 933 -30.77 6.20 47.24
C LYS A 933 -30.48 6.23 45.73
N LEU A 934 -29.24 5.94 45.32
CA LEU A 934 -28.84 5.75 43.93
C LEU A 934 -28.81 4.24 43.65
N LEU A 935 -29.43 3.77 42.55
CA LEU A 935 -29.44 2.34 42.26
C LEU A 935 -28.11 1.94 41.61
N PRO A 936 -27.51 0.78 41.96
CA PRO A 936 -26.29 0.31 41.31
C PRO A 936 -26.39 0.16 39.78
N GLU A 937 -27.61 0.02 39.26
CA GLU A 937 -27.91 -0.05 37.82
C GLU A 937 -27.68 1.28 37.08
N ASP A 938 -27.72 2.43 37.78
CA ASP A 938 -27.61 3.78 37.19
C ASP A 938 -26.19 4.11 36.67
N PHE A 939 -25.16 3.37 37.12
CA PHE A 939 -23.74 3.69 36.89
C PHE A 939 -22.94 2.63 36.10
N ASN A 940 -23.61 1.70 35.42
CA ASN A 940 -22.98 0.55 34.74
C ASN A 940 -22.04 0.94 33.56
N ASP A 941 -21.05 0.08 33.24
CA ASP A 941 -19.80 0.35 32.49
C ASP A 941 -19.88 1.16 31.16
N ASP A 942 -21.01 1.17 30.45
CA ASP A 942 -21.17 1.96 29.21
C ASP A 942 -21.29 3.49 29.47
N ASN A 943 -21.28 3.93 30.74
CA ASN A 943 -21.61 5.30 31.17
C ASN A 943 -20.43 6.18 31.66
N ILE A 944 -19.19 5.97 31.18
CA ILE A 944 -18.00 6.78 31.54
C ILE A 944 -18.22 8.31 31.35
N LEU A 945 -19.11 8.72 30.45
CA LEU A 945 -19.49 10.12 30.25
C LEU A 945 -20.40 10.70 31.34
N ASN A 946 -21.19 9.89 32.05
CA ASN A 946 -22.12 10.39 33.07
C ASN A 946 -21.41 10.87 34.34
N SER A 947 -20.27 10.25 34.72
CA SER A 947 -19.44 10.72 35.83
C SER A 947 -18.73 12.03 35.50
N MET A 948 -18.21 12.18 34.28
CA MET A 948 -17.67 13.47 33.80
C MET A 948 -18.73 14.59 33.76
N CYS A 949 -20.00 14.23 33.52
CA CYS A 949 -21.14 15.16 33.56
C CYS A 949 -21.56 15.60 34.98
N ALA A 950 -20.87 15.13 36.03
CA ALA A 950 -21.08 15.52 37.42
C ALA A 950 -19.76 15.94 38.11
N CYS A 951 -18.68 16.14 37.34
CA CYS A 951 -17.38 16.52 37.88
C CYS A 951 -17.32 18.00 38.25
N ILE A 952 -16.84 18.29 39.46
CA ILE A 952 -16.44 19.64 39.85
C ILE A 952 -15.13 19.97 39.12
N PHE A 953 -15.22 20.69 38.01
CA PHE A 953 -14.06 21.29 37.34
C PHE A 953 -13.67 22.59 38.06
N ASP A 954 -12.42 23.05 37.92
CA ASP A 954 -11.94 24.32 38.50
C ASP A 954 -12.77 25.55 38.07
N THR A 955 -13.48 25.44 36.94
CA THR A 955 -14.44 26.43 36.43
C THR A 955 -15.68 26.59 37.31
N VAL A 956 -16.08 25.55 38.05
CA VAL A 956 -17.27 25.52 38.91
C VAL A 956 -17.12 26.43 40.13
N PRO A 957 -16.08 26.30 40.99
CA PRO A 957 -15.86 27.23 42.10
C PRO A 957 -15.73 28.69 41.64
N ALA A 958 -15.08 28.95 40.51
CA ALA A 958 -14.94 30.29 39.94
C ALA A 958 -16.29 30.90 39.54
N LEU A 959 -17.17 30.12 38.91
CA LEU A 959 -18.53 30.54 38.56
C LEU A 959 -19.38 30.80 39.81
N CYS A 960 -19.36 29.88 40.78
CA CYS A 960 -20.05 30.03 42.07
C CYS A 960 -19.59 31.30 42.82
N TRP A 961 -18.28 31.51 42.94
CA TRP A 961 -17.71 32.68 43.61
C TRP A 961 -18.09 33.99 42.93
N ARG A 962 -18.16 34.02 41.59
CA ARG A 962 -18.62 35.21 40.85
C ARG A 962 -20.10 35.50 41.09
N LEU A 963 -20.94 34.46 41.15
CA LEU A 963 -22.39 34.56 41.32
C LEU A 963 -22.85 34.73 42.78
N SER A 964 -22.07 34.29 43.76
CA SER A 964 -22.41 34.45 45.19
C SER A 964 -22.50 35.91 45.63
N ARG A 965 -21.85 36.80 44.89
CA ARG A 965 -21.79 38.26 45.13
C ARG A 965 -22.95 39.02 44.48
N GLU A 966 -23.89 38.33 43.84
CA GLU A 966 -25.05 38.92 43.18
C GLU A 966 -26.37 38.39 43.77
N ALA A 967 -27.34 39.28 43.98
CA ALA A 967 -28.71 38.90 44.28
C ALA A 967 -29.53 38.87 42.98
N PHE A 968 -30.20 37.75 42.70
CA PHE A 968 -30.97 37.56 41.47
C PHE A 968 -32.40 37.08 41.76
N ALA A 969 -33.37 37.65 41.06
CA ALA A 969 -34.80 37.37 41.25
C ALA A 969 -35.55 37.04 39.93
N GLY A 970 -34.81 36.70 38.86
CA GLY A 970 -35.35 36.45 37.53
C GLY A 970 -35.46 34.96 37.16
N LYS A 971 -35.74 34.70 35.88
CA LYS A 971 -35.61 33.37 35.26
C LYS A 971 -34.15 33.12 34.89
N ALA A 972 -33.53 32.14 35.54
CA ALA A 972 -32.21 31.63 35.15
C ALA A 972 -32.35 30.39 34.28
N LEU A 973 -31.42 30.23 33.34
CA LEU A 973 -31.16 29.01 32.60
C LEU A 973 -29.71 28.59 32.84
N GLU A 974 -29.48 27.29 32.93
CA GLU A 974 -28.16 26.69 32.97
C GLU A 974 -27.97 25.78 31.76
N LEU A 975 -26.76 25.81 31.20
CA LEU A 975 -26.34 25.02 30.05
C LEU A 975 -25.08 24.20 30.41
N GLY A 976 -25.20 22.87 30.40
CA GLY A 976 -24.06 21.96 30.47
C GLY A 976 -23.86 21.25 31.81
N SER A 977 -22.80 20.43 31.87
CA SER A 977 -22.69 19.31 32.81
C SER A 977 -21.45 19.36 33.73
N GLY A 978 -21.23 20.50 34.38
CA GLY A 978 -20.19 20.66 35.41
C GLY A 978 -20.75 21.09 36.76
N MET A 979 -21.85 21.84 36.73
CA MET A 979 -22.63 22.22 37.90
C MET A 979 -23.75 21.19 38.09
N GLY A 980 -23.95 20.69 39.31
CA GLY A 980 -25.10 19.84 39.63
C GLY A 980 -26.39 20.66 39.86
N LEU A 981 -26.52 21.85 39.28
CA LEU A 981 -27.74 22.64 39.36
C LEU A 981 -28.83 22.00 38.47
N PRO A 982 -30.11 22.36 38.63
CA PRO A 982 -31.23 21.68 37.97
C PRO A 982 -31.42 22.02 36.46
N GLY A 983 -30.37 22.43 35.76
CA GLY A 983 -30.42 22.98 34.40
C GLY A 983 -30.60 21.99 33.25
N LEU A 984 -30.32 22.49 32.04
CA LEU A 984 -30.44 21.73 30.80
C LEU A 984 -29.16 20.97 30.46
N ARG A 985 -29.33 19.72 30.05
CA ARG A 985 -28.29 19.00 29.30
C ARG A 985 -28.33 19.44 27.83
N SER A 986 -27.17 19.76 27.27
CA SER A 986 -26.97 19.85 25.83
C SER A 986 -25.74 19.09 25.33
N SER A 987 -25.80 18.62 24.07
CA SER A 987 -24.75 17.81 23.44
C SER A 987 -24.76 17.95 21.92
N ALA A 988 -23.57 18.06 21.32
CA ALA A 988 -23.39 18.17 19.87
C ALA A 988 -23.51 16.83 19.09
N HIS A 989 -23.80 15.71 19.76
CA HIS A 989 -23.94 14.39 19.16
C HIS A 989 -25.19 13.65 19.66
N PRO A 990 -25.82 12.79 18.85
CA PRO A 990 -27.15 12.24 19.09
C PRO A 990 -27.18 11.05 20.08
N ILE A 991 -26.34 11.06 21.11
CA ILE A 991 -26.26 9.98 22.09
C ILE A 991 -27.23 10.28 23.25
N ARG A 992 -28.36 9.58 23.28
CA ARG A 992 -29.36 9.68 24.36
C ARG A 992 -28.82 9.02 25.63
N PHE A 993 -28.59 9.83 26.67
CA PHE A 993 -28.09 9.40 27.96
C PHE A 993 -29.06 9.83 29.08
N GLN A 994 -30.00 8.97 29.43
CA GLN A 994 -31.06 9.27 30.41
C GLN A 994 -30.54 9.51 31.84
N GLY A 995 -29.39 8.92 32.21
CA GLY A 995 -28.82 9.03 33.56
C GLY A 995 -28.51 10.45 34.03
N VAL A 996 -28.03 11.34 33.15
CA VAL A 996 -27.74 12.73 33.53
C VAL A 996 -29.02 13.54 33.76
N LEU A 997 -30.06 13.33 32.94
CA LEU A 997 -31.37 13.97 33.19
C LEU A 997 -31.95 13.50 34.54
N ARG A 998 -31.72 12.23 34.91
CA ARG A 998 -32.10 11.69 36.22
C ARG A 998 -31.30 12.32 37.36
N LEU A 999 -29.99 12.49 37.22
CA LEU A 999 -29.14 13.13 38.22
C LEU A 999 -29.50 14.61 38.45
N LEU A 1000 -29.70 15.37 37.36
CA LEU A 1000 -30.18 16.76 37.41
C LEU A 1000 -31.54 16.85 38.12
N GLN A 1001 -32.44 15.90 37.86
CA GLN A 1001 -33.73 15.81 38.56
C GLN A 1001 -33.56 15.49 40.06
N LEU A 1002 -32.63 14.62 40.44
CA LEU A 1002 -32.31 14.38 41.85
C LEU A 1002 -31.74 15.64 42.54
N ASN A 1003 -31.05 16.51 41.81
CA ASN A 1003 -30.61 17.80 42.33
C ASN A 1003 -31.74 18.85 42.42
N VAL A 1004 -32.74 18.84 41.52
CA VAL A 1004 -34.02 19.56 41.75
C VAL A 1004 -34.61 19.12 43.08
N ASP A 1005 -34.65 17.80 43.31
CA ASP A 1005 -35.33 17.21 44.45
C ASP A 1005 -34.59 17.50 45.77
N LEU A 1006 -33.26 17.40 45.77
CA LEU A 1006 -32.38 17.68 46.92
C LEU A 1006 -32.54 19.13 47.43
N ASN A 1007 -32.74 20.09 46.52
CA ASN A 1007 -32.89 21.50 46.87
C ASN A 1007 -34.35 21.92 47.17
N GLY A 1008 -35.31 21.00 47.15
CA GLY A 1008 -36.73 21.34 47.30
C GLY A 1008 -37.26 22.26 46.18
N LEU A 1009 -36.71 22.14 44.96
CA LEU A 1009 -37.04 22.99 43.82
C LEU A 1009 -38.13 22.40 42.92
N GLN A 1010 -38.88 21.38 43.38
CA GLN A 1010 -39.99 20.81 42.63
C GLN A 1010 -41.03 21.88 42.28
N GLY A 1011 -41.40 21.96 41.00
CA GLY A 1011 -42.30 23.00 40.48
C GLY A 1011 -41.71 24.42 40.41
N ARG A 1012 -40.43 24.60 40.76
CA ARG A 1012 -39.67 25.86 40.60
C ARG A 1012 -38.49 25.74 39.61
N ALA A 1013 -37.99 24.53 39.38
CA ALA A 1013 -37.03 24.20 38.34
C ALA A 1013 -37.52 23.01 37.50
N GLU A 1014 -37.05 22.90 36.26
CA GLU A 1014 -37.48 21.89 35.28
C GLU A 1014 -36.28 21.44 34.44
N VAL A 1015 -36.00 20.14 34.45
CA VAL A 1015 -34.91 19.54 33.67
C VAL A 1015 -35.44 19.13 32.29
N LYS A 1016 -34.76 19.55 31.21
CA LYS A 1016 -35.07 19.14 29.83
C LYS A 1016 -33.81 18.77 29.05
N GLU A 1017 -34.00 17.94 28.03
CA GLU A 1017 -33.00 17.70 26.97
C GLU A 1017 -33.10 18.85 25.94
N LEU A 1018 -31.95 19.39 25.51
CA LEU A 1018 -31.86 20.42 24.48
C LEU A 1018 -30.68 20.13 23.55
N ARG A 1019 -30.86 20.13 22.23
CA ARG A 1019 -29.72 20.15 21.28
C ARG A 1019 -29.36 21.60 20.95
N TRP A 1020 -28.09 21.86 20.64
CA TRP A 1020 -27.65 23.22 20.30
C TRP A 1020 -28.33 23.82 19.06
N GLU A 1021 -28.96 22.99 18.23
CA GLU A 1021 -29.73 23.39 17.05
C GLU A 1021 -31.23 23.55 17.35
N ASP A 1022 -31.73 23.02 18.48
CA ASP A 1022 -33.13 23.12 18.85
C ASP A 1022 -33.48 24.57 19.26
N ARG A 1023 -34.63 25.06 18.78
CA ARG A 1023 -35.17 26.38 19.15
C ARG A 1023 -36.63 26.22 19.64
N PRO A 1024 -36.87 25.46 20.73
CA PRO A 1024 -38.23 25.21 21.19
C PRO A 1024 -38.83 26.47 21.81
N VAL A 1025 -40.15 26.63 21.71
CA VAL A 1025 -40.88 27.86 22.11
C VAL A 1025 -40.59 28.30 23.55
N TRP A 1026 -40.34 27.35 24.45
CA TRP A 1026 -40.02 27.62 25.86
C TRP A 1026 -38.60 28.14 26.11
N LEU A 1027 -37.68 28.04 25.14
CA LEU A 1027 -36.28 28.50 25.26
C LEU A 1027 -36.18 30.00 24.88
N THR A 1028 -36.96 30.84 25.57
CA THR A 1028 -36.96 32.30 25.40
C THR A 1028 -37.32 33.02 26.71
N GLY A 1029 -36.91 34.28 26.85
CA GLY A 1029 -37.32 35.13 27.97
C GLY A 1029 -36.60 34.87 29.30
N PHE A 1030 -35.37 34.34 29.26
CA PHE A 1030 -34.51 34.20 30.44
C PHE A 1030 -33.74 35.50 30.73
N ASP A 1031 -33.52 35.81 32.00
CA ASP A 1031 -32.81 37.01 32.45
C ASP A 1031 -31.32 36.75 32.64
N LEU A 1032 -30.97 35.49 32.93
CA LEU A 1032 -29.62 35.00 33.14
C LEU A 1032 -29.46 33.62 32.47
N VAL A 1033 -28.36 33.41 31.76
CA VAL A 1033 -27.88 32.09 31.30
C VAL A 1033 -26.51 31.83 31.94
N ILE A 1034 -26.27 30.63 32.45
CA ILE A 1034 -24.98 30.22 33.02
C ILE A 1034 -24.43 28.94 32.38
N GLY A 1035 -23.10 28.75 32.40
CA GLY A 1035 -22.45 27.53 31.92
C GLY A 1035 -21.00 27.39 32.39
N SER A 1036 -20.52 26.15 32.49
CA SER A 1036 -19.20 25.81 33.06
C SER A 1036 -18.51 24.72 32.24
N ASP A 1037 -17.30 25.01 31.75
CA ASP A 1037 -16.44 24.14 30.91
C ASP A 1037 -17.16 23.48 29.72
N ILE A 1038 -17.90 24.30 28.95
CA ILE A 1038 -18.71 23.87 27.79
C ILE A 1038 -18.14 24.25 26.42
N LEU A 1039 -17.02 24.97 26.35
CA LEU A 1039 -16.39 25.38 25.08
C LEU A 1039 -15.36 24.35 24.60
N TYR A 1040 -15.82 23.43 23.74
CA TYR A 1040 -14.99 22.46 23.01
C TYR A 1040 -14.94 22.82 21.52
N GLU A 1041 -13.82 22.52 20.84
CA GLU A 1041 -13.28 23.20 19.64
C GLU A 1041 -14.19 23.39 18.40
N ILE A 1042 -15.41 22.84 18.35
CA ILE A 1042 -16.38 23.03 17.24
C ILE A 1042 -17.76 23.50 17.74
N ALA A 1043 -18.08 23.39 19.04
CA ALA A 1043 -19.41 23.67 19.60
C ALA A 1043 -19.67 25.15 19.95
N GLY A 1044 -18.64 26.00 19.95
CA GLY A 1044 -18.73 27.36 20.49
C GLY A 1044 -19.79 28.26 19.83
N PHE A 1045 -19.94 28.19 18.50
CA PHE A 1045 -20.89 29.04 17.77
C PHE A 1045 -22.36 28.72 18.11
N GLN A 1046 -22.75 27.44 18.06
CA GLN A 1046 -24.13 27.01 18.33
C GLN A 1046 -24.53 27.25 19.80
N LEU A 1047 -23.58 27.20 20.74
CA LEU A 1047 -23.81 27.59 22.15
C LEU A 1047 -24.23 29.06 22.26
N PHE A 1048 -23.48 29.98 21.65
CA PHE A 1048 -23.78 31.41 21.76
C PHE A 1048 -25.11 31.76 21.10
N GLU A 1049 -25.47 31.12 19.98
CA GLU A 1049 -26.82 31.24 19.42
C GLU A 1049 -27.90 30.74 20.38
N ALA A 1050 -27.74 29.54 20.96
CA ALA A 1050 -28.74 28.97 21.88
C ALA A 1050 -28.92 29.84 23.14
N ALA A 1051 -27.82 30.34 23.71
CA ALA A 1051 -27.85 31.28 24.83
C ALA A 1051 -28.49 32.62 24.45
N SER A 1052 -28.19 33.15 23.26
CA SER A 1052 -28.81 34.37 22.74
C SER A 1052 -30.31 34.18 22.51
N CYS A 1053 -30.76 33.05 21.94
CA CYS A 1053 -32.19 32.74 21.79
C CYS A 1053 -32.91 32.65 23.14
N ALA A 1054 -32.29 32.02 24.15
CA ALA A 1054 -32.84 31.92 25.50
C ALA A 1054 -33.02 33.28 26.17
N LEU A 1055 -32.04 34.18 26.04
CA LEU A 1055 -32.04 35.47 26.74
C LEU A 1055 -33.13 36.43 26.24
N ARG A 1056 -33.77 37.14 27.17
CA ARG A 1056 -34.48 38.38 26.85
C ARG A 1056 -33.49 39.48 26.45
N PRO A 1057 -33.91 40.52 25.71
CA PRO A 1057 -33.08 41.71 25.50
C PRO A 1057 -32.60 42.31 26.84
N GLY A 1058 -31.32 42.69 26.90
CA GLY A 1058 -30.65 43.14 28.13
C GLY A 1058 -30.29 42.04 29.14
N GLY A 1059 -30.67 40.78 28.90
CA GLY A 1059 -30.31 39.63 29.75
C GLY A 1059 -28.83 39.25 29.65
N ARG A 1060 -28.29 38.53 30.66
CA ARG A 1060 -26.85 38.22 30.77
C ARG A 1060 -26.50 36.75 30.58
N LEU A 1061 -25.36 36.47 29.97
CA LEU A 1061 -24.72 35.15 29.89
C LEU A 1061 -23.42 35.16 30.71
N VAL A 1062 -23.28 34.25 31.68
CA VAL A 1062 -22.04 34.08 32.47
C VAL A 1062 -21.44 32.71 32.18
N LEU A 1063 -20.21 32.66 31.66
CA LEU A 1063 -19.51 31.42 31.30
C LEU A 1063 -18.17 31.33 32.02
N ALA A 1064 -17.91 30.21 32.69
CA ALA A 1064 -16.58 29.86 33.18
C ALA A 1064 -15.96 28.77 32.30
N ASN A 1065 -14.73 28.96 31.82
CA ASN A 1065 -14.06 28.00 30.94
C ASN A 1065 -12.54 28.05 31.08
N THR A 1066 -11.87 26.91 31.02
CA THR A 1066 -10.40 26.85 30.97
C THR A 1066 -9.89 27.27 29.59
N ILE A 1067 -8.84 28.09 29.51
CA ILE A 1067 -8.30 28.59 28.24
C ILE A 1067 -7.41 27.52 27.57
N ARG A 1068 -7.89 26.93 26.48
CA ARG A 1068 -7.26 25.77 25.78
C ARG A 1068 -6.54 26.19 24.49
N GLY A 1069 -5.50 27.01 24.61
CA GLY A 1069 -4.59 27.31 23.51
C GLY A 1069 -5.21 28.12 22.35
N ALA A 1070 -4.67 27.97 21.14
CA ALA A 1070 -4.93 28.86 20.00
C ALA A 1070 -6.33 28.72 19.37
N SER A 1071 -7.03 27.60 19.59
CA SER A 1071 -8.37 27.33 19.05
C SER A 1071 -9.51 27.92 19.88
N VAL A 1072 -9.30 28.09 21.19
CA VAL A 1072 -10.31 28.63 22.14
C VAL A 1072 -9.69 29.73 23.00
N GLY A 1073 -9.18 30.77 22.35
CA GLY A 1073 -8.67 31.98 23.00
C GLY A 1073 -9.74 33.06 23.21
N VAL A 1074 -9.50 33.99 24.14
CA VAL A 1074 -10.41 35.11 24.51
C VAL A 1074 -10.97 35.84 23.28
N ALA A 1075 -10.14 36.16 22.29
CA ALA A 1075 -10.56 36.86 21.07
C ALA A 1075 -11.54 36.04 20.21
N ALA A 1076 -11.36 34.72 20.10
CA ALA A 1076 -12.28 33.85 19.37
C ALA A 1076 -13.63 33.70 20.09
N ILE A 1077 -13.60 33.65 21.43
CA ILE A 1077 -14.82 33.63 22.27
C ILE A 1077 -15.60 34.94 22.08
N GLN A 1078 -14.92 36.10 22.14
CA GLN A 1078 -15.51 37.42 21.88
C GLN A 1078 -16.14 37.51 20.48
N GLN A 1079 -15.42 37.07 19.44
CA GLN A 1079 -15.89 37.12 18.06
C GLN A 1079 -17.17 36.28 17.85
N HIS A 1080 -17.21 35.05 18.37
CA HIS A 1080 -18.39 34.20 18.25
C HIS A 1080 -19.58 34.72 19.05
N ALA A 1081 -19.37 35.20 20.28
CA ALA A 1081 -20.44 35.82 21.07
C ALA A 1081 -21.03 37.05 20.37
N ALA A 1082 -20.19 37.92 19.82
CA ALA A 1082 -20.63 39.10 19.07
C ALA A 1082 -21.49 38.72 17.85
N SER A 1083 -21.12 37.65 17.12
CA SER A 1083 -21.91 37.17 15.98
C SER A 1083 -23.30 36.62 16.35
N ALA A 1084 -23.51 36.24 17.61
CA ALA A 1084 -24.81 35.84 18.16
C ALA A 1084 -25.60 36.99 18.80
N GLY A 1085 -25.12 38.24 18.72
CA GLY A 1085 -25.76 39.41 19.34
C GLY A 1085 -25.49 39.56 20.85
N LEU A 1086 -24.43 38.92 21.35
CA LEU A 1086 -23.99 39.00 22.75
C LEU A 1086 -22.73 39.89 22.85
N CYS A 1087 -22.83 40.98 23.61
CA CYS A 1087 -21.71 41.89 23.86
C CYS A 1087 -20.98 41.48 25.14
N LEU A 1088 -19.65 41.33 25.10
CA LEU A 1088 -18.86 41.07 26.32
C LEU A 1088 -18.83 42.34 27.19
N ILE A 1089 -19.34 42.23 28.42
CA ILE A 1089 -19.38 43.33 29.41
C ILE A 1089 -18.39 43.14 30.56
N GLY A 1090 -17.84 41.93 30.75
CA GLY A 1090 -16.80 41.65 31.73
C GLY A 1090 -16.02 40.37 31.40
N CYS A 1091 -14.71 40.38 31.69
CA CYS A 1091 -13.86 39.20 31.62
C CYS A 1091 -12.77 39.29 32.68
N VAL A 1092 -12.44 38.16 33.30
CA VAL A 1092 -11.22 38.00 34.09
C VAL A 1092 -10.19 37.35 33.17
N ASP A 1093 -9.19 38.11 32.74
CA ASP A 1093 -8.11 37.61 31.88
C ASP A 1093 -7.33 36.50 32.60
N ALA A 1094 -7.18 35.36 31.92
CA ALA A 1094 -6.51 34.16 32.42
C ALA A 1094 -5.53 33.63 31.37
N ALA A 1095 -4.40 33.08 31.80
CA ALA A 1095 -3.40 32.50 30.92
C ALA A 1095 -3.88 31.17 30.30
N VAL A 1096 -3.16 30.68 29.28
CA VAL A 1096 -3.43 29.35 28.70
C VAL A 1096 -3.22 28.28 29.78
N GLY A 1097 -4.26 27.50 30.06
CA GLY A 1097 -4.31 26.53 31.16
C GLY A 1097 -5.01 27.03 32.43
N GLU A 1098 -5.37 28.31 32.52
CA GLU A 1098 -6.12 28.89 33.64
C GLU A 1098 -7.62 29.04 33.33
N VAL A 1099 -8.42 29.21 34.38
CA VAL A 1099 -9.88 29.42 34.30
C VAL A 1099 -10.20 30.90 34.09
N ALA A 1100 -10.89 31.22 32.99
CA ALA A 1100 -11.48 32.54 32.77
C ALA A 1100 -12.98 32.52 33.07
N VAL A 1101 -13.50 33.64 33.57
CA VAL A 1101 -14.94 33.89 33.69
C VAL A 1101 -15.32 35.05 32.78
N PHE A 1102 -16.26 34.81 31.88
CA PHE A 1102 -16.78 35.75 30.89
C PHE A 1102 -18.21 36.14 31.22
N GLU A 1103 -18.54 37.41 31.03
CA GLU A 1103 -19.87 37.96 31.23
C GLU A 1103 -20.29 38.73 29.98
N PHE A 1104 -21.38 38.29 29.35
CA PHE A 1104 -21.95 38.90 28.16
C PHE A 1104 -23.36 39.43 28.44
N GLN A 1105 -23.79 40.43 27.68
CA GLN A 1105 -25.16 40.94 27.67
C GLN A 1105 -25.75 40.85 26.27
N LYS A 1106 -27.00 40.37 26.18
CA LYS A 1106 -27.76 40.39 24.93
C LYS A 1106 -28.21 41.81 24.61
N LEU A 1107 -27.83 42.29 23.42
CA LEU A 1107 -28.23 43.61 22.95
C LEU A 1107 -29.71 43.64 22.55
N ASP A 1108 -30.33 44.82 22.61
CA ASP A 1108 -31.65 45.03 22.04
C ASP A 1108 -31.63 44.82 20.52
N PRO A 1109 -32.65 44.17 19.93
CA PRO A 1109 -32.82 44.16 18.49
C PRO A 1109 -33.18 45.57 18.03
N VAL A 1110 -32.18 46.34 17.60
CA VAL A 1110 -32.36 47.68 17.02
C VAL A 1110 -33.25 47.55 15.79
N VAL A 1111 -34.52 47.92 15.93
CA VAL A 1111 -35.45 48.04 14.80
C VAL A 1111 -34.91 49.14 13.89
N PRO A 1112 -34.56 48.86 12.62
CA PRO A 1112 -34.15 49.91 11.70
C PRO A 1112 -35.40 50.71 11.33
N SER A 1113 -35.57 51.89 11.93
CA SER A 1113 -36.67 52.80 11.61
C SER A 1113 -36.45 53.45 10.23
N TRP A 1114 -36.84 52.73 9.17
CA TRP A 1114 -36.82 53.23 7.80
C TRP A 1114 -38.08 54.05 7.51
N GLU A 1115 -38.14 55.28 8.04
CA GLU A 1115 -39.01 56.32 7.48
C GLU A 1115 -38.20 57.21 6.52
N HIS A 1116 -38.84 57.61 5.43
CA HIS A 1116 -38.20 58.37 4.36
C HIS A 1116 -37.92 59.83 4.75
N SER A 1117 -36.69 60.32 4.51
CA SER A 1117 -36.50 61.49 3.62
C SER A 1117 -35.02 61.84 3.38
N SER A 1118 -34.80 62.41 2.19
CA SER A 1118 -33.64 63.24 1.77
C SER A 1118 -32.21 62.71 1.90
N ARG A 1119 -31.59 62.63 0.72
CA ARG A 1119 -30.16 62.76 0.42
C ARG A 1119 -29.46 63.88 1.23
N GLU A 1120 -28.12 63.80 1.20
CA GLU A 1120 -27.13 64.82 1.58
C GLU A 1120 -26.63 64.85 3.04
N ALA A 1121 -25.66 63.98 3.33
CA ALA A 1121 -24.41 64.41 4.00
C ALA A 1121 -23.30 63.34 3.90
N LYS A 1122 -22.11 63.76 3.43
CA LYS A 1122 -20.78 63.58 4.07
C LYS A 1122 -20.49 62.18 4.66
N HIS A 1123 -19.59 61.36 4.13
CA HIS A 1123 -18.16 61.62 3.86
C HIS A 1123 -17.42 62.22 5.08
N ALA A 1124 -16.43 61.47 5.58
CA ALA A 1124 -15.60 61.68 6.79
C ALA A 1124 -16.05 60.89 8.03
N ASP A 1125 -15.04 60.55 8.83
CA ASP A 1125 -15.05 59.88 10.14
C ASP A 1125 -15.56 58.41 10.19
N CYS A 1126 -14.80 57.47 10.76
CA CYS A 1126 -13.40 57.56 11.17
C CYS A 1126 -12.66 56.22 11.13
N ARG A 1127 -11.36 56.28 10.80
CA ARG A 1127 -10.42 55.17 10.96
C ARG A 1127 -10.35 54.77 12.44
N ARG A 1128 -10.74 53.53 12.76
CA ARG A 1128 -10.28 52.72 13.91
C ARG A 1128 -10.74 51.27 13.72
N LEU A 1129 -9.91 50.52 13.00
CA LEU A 1129 -9.69 49.08 13.16
C LEU A 1129 -8.29 48.91 13.74
#